data_AF-A0A524HF75-F1
#
_entry.id   AF-A0A524HF75-F1
#
_cell.length_a   1.000
_cell.length_b   1.000
_cell.length_c   1.000
_cell.angle_alpha   90.00
_cell.angle_beta   90.00
_cell.angle_gamma   90.00
#
_symmetry.space_group_name_H-M   'P 1'
#
loop_
_entity.id
_entity.type
_entity.pdbx_description
1 polymer ?
#
loop_
_entity_poly.entity_id
_entity_poly.type
_entity_poly.pdbx_seq_one_letter_code
_entity_poly.pdbx_strand_id
1 'polypeptide(L)'
;DPSRGSGFVEVDWDDNVVWRYTETRSDYAPHHDFKRILNKKLGAYTTIYSANKSITHEQAIAAGCDPSGNYKDAQMDAIVEVDMDGNIVWEWWFFDHVIQDIDPTKANYVGEGKTIADYPGRINLNLPGRPVKRDWLHCNSLDYHPELGNIVTNSVQGEFYVIDHDGTFVAGDPQASIALAASDAGDFLYRFGDPARYEQGDAPSILEDWTQCTVGHKQIGGSHDIHWIDEGLPGAGNFLVFNNGQYLFDRTCQSYAMEINGFLNAAGQDTGYYVNPPDAGYTQWKPENKDTHKQNRNVSNQIVWQYGSKSNQGLFSHIGSSCQRLPNGNTLICAMTEGHLLEVTENGQLVWEYINPINTDGIKEINVDQYPMNNAMFRAYRYAAEHPALAGRDLSPGETITGKAPFYNSPSPGTNALAPLKPAKPKELSMKVRAADRGTSAGFQDILAVHYALFLGTQDPDAFQYSVESLGKSRLPDTGQVADYTDTFGEDSDYTINPPSYTDQGDGTVTDNVTGLIWQRLDGGSMDWEDAIAYADLLSLAGYQDWRLPTSDELFGILDHSRHNPALNTTYFPQSEAQYWWTCETRADDSSRVWVVNEGGGIGAHRISESAQAGGDKRIHIRCVKGQTVQLSPRWMDNNDGTVTDHATNLIWEQTGSSAKMTWEHALVQAEEMTLAGWEDWRLPNIKELRSLTDITQTNPAVDLAVFPDFQSDDYWSSTTLAGNPERAWTTNFSFGTVSYQPKTADLLIRCVRGPEATPTDVNVPVMQHITGGTFAMGDHHDLGGAEHRNDEVPIHLVSLKDFYIGVYEITNQEYCDFLNDAIVQEQIAIDSGCVTDTRTGELLCDTYQSDGYSRIHFDGHDFSVAADKEKHPVVGIRWFGAIFYCNWLSSKCGLTPCYALDVQICDFSQNGYHLPTETEWEYAGRGGLHDPYAIYPWGDDPDNSKANWPNSGDPYEAGPMPYTT
;
A
#
# COMPACT_ATOMS: atom_id res chain seq x y z
N ASP A 1 -7.84 -23.10 -28.45
CA ASP A 1 -9.21 -23.33 -27.96
C ASP A 1 -9.38 -24.80 -27.64
N PRO A 2 -9.32 -25.19 -26.36
CA PRO A 2 -9.46 -26.59 -25.95
C PRO A 2 -10.89 -27.12 -26.18
N SER A 3 -11.89 -26.29 -26.49
CA SER A 3 -13.27 -26.74 -26.79
C SER A 3 -13.40 -27.64 -28.04
N ARG A 4 -12.32 -27.82 -28.80
CA ARG A 4 -12.21 -28.76 -29.94
C ARG A 4 -10.98 -29.65 -29.89
N GLY A 5 -10.16 -29.55 -28.84
CA GLY A 5 -8.91 -30.27 -28.69
C GLY A 5 -9.08 -31.55 -27.86
N SER A 6 -8.34 -32.60 -28.17
CA SER A 6 -8.28 -33.82 -27.37
C SER A 6 -7.20 -33.74 -26.27
N GLY A 7 -6.79 -32.55 -25.85
CA GLY A 7 -5.67 -32.36 -24.90
C GLY A 7 -5.01 -31.00 -25.04
N PHE A 8 -3.83 -30.86 -24.43
CA PHE A 8 -3.09 -29.60 -24.32
C PHE A 8 -1.57 -29.84 -24.47
N VAL A 9 -0.86 -28.75 -24.75
CA VAL A 9 0.56 -28.75 -25.14
C VAL A 9 1.26 -27.63 -24.39
N GLU A 10 2.44 -27.93 -23.87
CA GLU A 10 3.38 -26.96 -23.33
C GLU A 10 4.48 -26.74 -24.37
N VAL A 11 4.77 -25.48 -24.67
CA VAL A 11 5.81 -25.08 -25.63
C VAL A 11 6.83 -24.17 -24.96
N ASP A 12 8.09 -24.26 -25.37
CA ASP A 12 9.10 -23.28 -25.01
C ASP A 12 9.03 -22.04 -25.92
N TRP A 13 9.91 -21.07 -25.66
CA TRP A 13 9.99 -19.80 -26.41
C TRP A 13 10.39 -19.95 -27.88
N ASP A 14 10.93 -21.10 -28.29
CA ASP A 14 11.32 -21.39 -29.66
C ASP A 14 10.25 -22.26 -30.36
N ASP A 15 9.02 -22.28 -29.82
CA ASP A 15 7.87 -23.07 -30.27
C ASP A 15 8.09 -24.59 -30.22
N ASN A 16 9.09 -25.09 -29.48
CA ASN A 16 9.29 -26.52 -29.33
C ASN A 16 8.30 -27.08 -28.31
N VAL A 17 7.68 -28.21 -28.63
CA VAL A 17 6.82 -28.93 -27.68
C VAL A 17 7.70 -29.58 -26.60
N VAL A 18 7.61 -29.07 -25.37
CA VAL A 18 8.32 -29.63 -24.21
C VAL A 18 7.49 -30.67 -23.46
N TRP A 19 6.17 -30.57 -23.55
CA TRP A 19 5.26 -31.55 -22.99
C TRP A 19 3.92 -31.57 -23.73
N ARG A 20 3.26 -32.74 -23.76
CA ARG A 20 1.96 -32.92 -24.40
C ARG A 20 1.14 -33.95 -23.64
N TYR A 21 -0.11 -33.61 -23.40
CA TYR A 21 -1.13 -34.55 -22.96
C TYR A 21 -2.19 -34.74 -24.05
N THR A 22 -2.71 -35.95 -24.15
CA THR A 22 -3.84 -36.29 -25.02
C THR A 22 -4.82 -37.14 -24.24
N GLU A 23 -6.01 -36.61 -23.99
CA GLU A 23 -7.13 -37.34 -23.43
C GLU A 23 -7.61 -38.39 -24.42
N THR A 24 -7.65 -39.63 -23.97
CA THR A 24 -8.03 -40.79 -24.79
C THR A 24 -9.34 -41.41 -24.37
N ARG A 25 -9.86 -41.05 -23.19
CA ARG A 25 -11.17 -41.50 -22.71
C ARG A 25 -12.27 -40.81 -23.51
N SER A 26 -13.10 -41.59 -24.19
CA SER A 26 -14.10 -41.09 -25.14
C SER A 26 -15.25 -40.30 -24.51
N ASP A 27 -15.44 -40.47 -23.21
CA ASP A 27 -16.47 -39.81 -22.41
C ASP A 27 -16.00 -38.48 -21.78
N TYR A 28 -14.72 -38.12 -21.96
CA TYR A 28 -14.11 -36.88 -21.48
C TYR A 28 -13.76 -35.95 -22.63
N ALA A 29 -14.01 -34.66 -22.45
CA ALA A 29 -13.61 -33.61 -23.37
C ALA A 29 -12.96 -32.46 -22.60
N PRO A 30 -11.62 -32.35 -22.58
CA PRO A 30 -10.92 -31.21 -21.99
C PRO A 30 -11.41 -29.90 -22.60
N HIS A 31 -11.56 -28.84 -21.80
CA HIS A 31 -12.02 -27.54 -22.29
C HIS A 31 -11.51 -26.38 -21.41
N HIS A 32 -11.35 -25.21 -22.05
CA HIS A 32 -11.01 -23.91 -21.46
C HIS A 32 -9.67 -23.79 -20.71
N ASP A 33 -9.46 -24.51 -19.60
CA ASP A 33 -8.38 -24.20 -18.66
C ASP A 33 -7.62 -25.43 -18.14
N PHE A 34 -6.34 -25.22 -17.85
CA PHE A 34 -5.44 -26.17 -17.21
C PHE A 34 -4.33 -25.43 -16.46
N LYS A 35 -3.89 -25.98 -15.32
CA LYS A 35 -2.82 -25.38 -14.50
C LYS A 35 -1.78 -26.42 -14.14
N ARG A 36 -0.51 -26.06 -14.31
CA ARG A 36 0.64 -26.82 -13.82
C ARG A 36 0.81 -26.53 -12.33
N ILE A 37 0.87 -27.57 -11.51
CA ILE A 37 1.03 -27.46 -10.06
C ILE A 37 2.20 -28.30 -9.58
N LEU A 38 2.78 -27.92 -8.45
CA LEU A 38 3.66 -28.80 -7.69
C LEU A 38 2.82 -29.59 -6.69
N ASN A 39 2.53 -30.85 -6.98
CA ASN A 39 1.77 -31.70 -6.07
C ASN A 39 2.65 -32.04 -4.85
N LYS A 40 2.35 -31.44 -3.70
CA LYS A 40 3.12 -31.56 -2.45
C LYS A 40 3.22 -33.00 -1.95
N LYS A 41 2.19 -33.82 -2.20
CA LYS A 41 2.14 -35.23 -1.77
C LYS A 41 2.97 -36.16 -2.65
N LEU A 42 3.15 -35.82 -3.93
CA LEU A 42 4.04 -36.53 -4.84
C LEU A 42 5.47 -35.95 -4.86
N GLY A 43 5.65 -34.70 -4.45
CA GLY A 43 6.91 -33.97 -4.60
C GLY A 43 7.30 -33.77 -6.07
N ALA A 44 6.31 -33.73 -6.97
CA ALA A 44 6.50 -33.70 -8.40
C ALA A 44 5.48 -32.78 -9.07
N TYR A 45 5.84 -32.27 -10.24
CA TYR A 45 4.93 -31.48 -11.05
C TYR A 45 3.84 -32.34 -11.70
N THR A 46 2.61 -31.85 -11.68
CA THR A 46 1.42 -32.47 -12.28
C THR A 46 0.56 -31.38 -12.94
N THR A 47 -0.38 -31.76 -13.81
CA THR A 47 -1.27 -30.79 -14.47
C THR A 47 -2.72 -31.11 -14.14
N ILE A 48 -3.43 -30.13 -13.57
CA ILE A 48 -4.88 -30.17 -13.40
C ILE A 48 -5.58 -29.52 -14.59
N TYR A 49 -6.72 -30.06 -15.04
CA TYR A 49 -7.48 -29.51 -16.16
C TYR A 49 -9.00 -29.74 -16.01
N SER A 50 -9.78 -28.85 -16.61
CA SER A 50 -11.24 -28.99 -16.72
C SER A 50 -11.63 -29.88 -17.90
N ALA A 51 -12.59 -30.79 -17.68
CA ALA A 51 -13.13 -31.66 -18.70
C ALA A 51 -14.64 -31.84 -18.56
N ASN A 52 -15.37 -31.78 -19.68
CA ASN A 52 -16.75 -32.23 -19.72
C ASN A 52 -16.77 -33.77 -19.68
N LYS A 53 -17.48 -34.35 -18.70
CA LYS A 53 -17.66 -35.81 -18.59
C LYS A 53 -19.10 -36.19 -18.89
N SER A 54 -19.28 -37.17 -19.77
CA SER A 54 -20.60 -37.58 -20.28
C SER A 54 -21.40 -38.38 -19.24
N ILE A 55 -22.70 -38.10 -19.16
CA ILE A 55 -23.68 -38.76 -18.29
C ILE A 55 -24.72 -39.44 -19.18
N THR A 56 -24.92 -40.75 -19.00
CA THR A 56 -26.01 -41.43 -19.69
C THR A 56 -27.37 -41.08 -19.07
N HIS A 57 -28.43 -41.29 -19.84
CA HIS A 57 -29.79 -41.10 -19.32
C HIS A 57 -30.04 -41.96 -18.07
N GLU A 58 -29.58 -43.21 -18.07
CA GLU A 58 -29.73 -44.13 -16.94
C GLU A 58 -28.94 -43.67 -15.71
N GLN A 59 -27.75 -43.10 -15.89
CA GLN A 59 -26.97 -42.53 -14.79
C GLN A 59 -27.68 -41.31 -14.19
N ALA A 60 -28.20 -40.40 -15.02
CA ALA A 60 -28.95 -39.24 -14.55
C ALA A 60 -30.17 -39.64 -13.70
N ILE A 61 -30.97 -40.61 -14.17
CA ILE A 61 -32.11 -41.14 -13.42
C ILE A 61 -31.66 -41.87 -12.14
N ALA A 62 -30.55 -42.61 -12.19
CA ALA A 62 -30.01 -43.29 -11.02
C ALA A 62 -29.58 -42.32 -9.92
N ALA A 63 -29.02 -41.16 -10.31
CA ALA A 63 -28.63 -40.08 -9.41
C ALA A 63 -29.82 -39.22 -8.92
N GLY A 64 -31.05 -39.52 -9.34
CA GLY A 64 -32.26 -38.86 -8.85
C GLY A 64 -32.66 -37.61 -9.65
N CYS A 65 -32.24 -37.49 -10.91
CA CYS A 65 -32.85 -36.54 -11.83
C CYS A 65 -34.33 -36.89 -12.08
N ASP A 66 -35.17 -35.89 -12.34
CA ASP A 66 -36.60 -36.04 -12.67
C ASP A 66 -36.81 -37.08 -13.80
N PRO A 67 -37.53 -38.19 -13.55
CA PRO A 67 -37.79 -39.23 -14.56
C PRO A 67 -38.47 -38.76 -15.84
N SER A 68 -39.11 -37.59 -15.84
CA SER A 68 -39.73 -36.98 -17.02
C SER A 68 -38.75 -36.19 -17.91
N GLY A 69 -37.52 -35.96 -17.43
CA GLY A 69 -36.50 -35.17 -18.11
C GLY A 69 -35.84 -35.89 -19.30
N ASN A 70 -35.29 -35.09 -20.22
CA ASN A 70 -34.51 -35.59 -21.36
C ASN A 70 -33.01 -35.31 -21.15
N TYR A 71 -32.28 -36.34 -20.75
CA TYR A 71 -30.84 -36.29 -20.44
C TYR A 71 -29.95 -36.77 -21.58
N LYS A 72 -30.42 -36.67 -22.83
CA LYS A 72 -29.59 -37.02 -23.99
C LYS A 72 -28.37 -36.08 -24.05
N ASP A 73 -27.19 -36.68 -24.25
CA ASP A 73 -25.90 -35.99 -24.35
C ASP A 73 -25.56 -35.17 -23.08
N ALA A 74 -26.14 -35.52 -21.93
CA ALA A 74 -25.89 -34.84 -20.66
C ALA A 74 -24.41 -34.88 -20.29
N GLN A 75 -23.89 -33.78 -19.75
CA GLN A 75 -22.50 -33.64 -19.35
C GLN A 75 -22.40 -32.79 -18.08
N MET A 76 -21.44 -33.13 -17.23
CA MET A 76 -21.02 -32.29 -16.12
C MET A 76 -19.51 -32.25 -16.04
N ASP A 77 -19.01 -31.08 -15.69
CA ASP A 77 -17.59 -30.78 -15.60
C ASP A 77 -16.90 -31.62 -14.51
N ALA A 78 -15.69 -32.07 -14.81
CA ALA A 78 -14.78 -32.77 -13.93
C ALA A 78 -13.44 -32.05 -13.94
N ILE A 79 -12.71 -32.12 -12.83
CA ILE A 79 -11.34 -31.66 -12.71
C ILE A 79 -10.46 -32.91 -12.61
N VAL A 80 -9.51 -33.04 -13.51
CA VAL A 80 -8.64 -34.20 -13.60
C VAL A 80 -7.20 -33.75 -13.40
N GLU A 81 -6.45 -34.49 -12.59
CA GLU A 81 -5.01 -34.30 -12.44
C GLU A 81 -4.24 -35.44 -13.14
N VAL A 82 -3.26 -35.06 -13.96
CA VAL A 82 -2.33 -35.99 -14.60
C VAL A 82 -0.89 -35.73 -14.21
N ASP A 83 -0.11 -36.79 -14.05
CA ASP A 83 1.34 -36.69 -13.90
C ASP A 83 2.03 -36.33 -15.24
N MET A 84 3.35 -36.16 -15.19
CA MET A 84 4.15 -35.80 -16.36
C MET A 84 4.18 -36.89 -17.44
N ASP A 85 3.87 -38.14 -17.11
CA ASP A 85 3.77 -39.25 -18.07
C ASP A 85 2.35 -39.36 -18.67
N GLY A 86 1.41 -38.53 -18.19
CA GLY A 86 0.01 -38.51 -18.62
C GLY A 86 -0.88 -39.52 -17.90
N ASN A 87 -0.43 -40.12 -16.79
CA ASN A 87 -1.27 -40.97 -15.97
C ASN A 87 -2.19 -40.13 -15.10
N ILE A 88 -3.46 -40.52 -14.98
CA ILE A 88 -4.42 -39.88 -14.08
C ILE A 88 -4.06 -40.25 -12.64
N VAL A 89 -3.84 -39.24 -11.80
CA VAL A 89 -3.46 -39.41 -10.39
C VAL A 89 -4.56 -38.98 -9.41
N TRP A 90 -5.50 -38.16 -9.88
CA TRP A 90 -6.67 -37.70 -9.12
C TRP A 90 -7.77 -37.23 -10.09
N GLU A 91 -9.04 -37.36 -9.68
CA GLU A 91 -10.19 -36.82 -10.40
C GLU A 91 -11.29 -36.45 -9.39
N TRP A 92 -11.93 -35.33 -9.65
CA TRP A 92 -13.11 -34.87 -8.95
C TRP A 92 -14.20 -34.49 -9.95
N TRP A 93 -15.47 -34.82 -9.66
CA TRP A 93 -16.55 -34.66 -10.63
C TRP A 93 -17.80 -34.09 -9.96
N PHE A 94 -18.37 -33.01 -10.51
CA PHE A 94 -19.59 -32.41 -9.96
C PHE A 94 -20.75 -33.39 -9.78
N PHE A 95 -20.83 -34.44 -10.61
CA PHE A 95 -21.91 -35.43 -10.55
C PHE A 95 -21.83 -36.34 -9.31
N ASP A 96 -20.68 -36.42 -8.65
CA ASP A 96 -20.52 -37.15 -7.39
C ASP A 96 -21.05 -36.33 -6.18
N HIS A 97 -21.14 -35.00 -6.33
CA HIS A 97 -21.52 -34.04 -5.27
C HIS A 97 -22.94 -33.49 -5.44
N VAL A 98 -23.88 -34.38 -5.76
CA VAL A 98 -25.25 -34.05 -6.11
C VAL A 98 -26.23 -34.25 -4.96
N ILE A 99 -27.30 -33.46 -4.94
CA ILE A 99 -28.43 -33.57 -4.00
C ILE A 99 -29.76 -33.41 -4.74
N GLN A 100 -30.82 -34.04 -4.25
CA GLN A 100 -32.16 -33.95 -4.85
C GLN A 100 -33.29 -34.20 -3.82
N ASP A 101 -34.49 -33.74 -4.14
CA ASP A 101 -35.68 -33.76 -3.29
C ASP A 101 -36.91 -34.44 -3.94
N ILE A 102 -36.71 -35.20 -5.02
CA ILE A 102 -37.77 -35.86 -5.80
C ILE A 102 -37.99 -37.31 -5.38
N ASP A 103 -36.94 -38.14 -5.38
CA ASP A 103 -37.03 -39.58 -5.13
C ASP A 103 -36.42 -39.95 -3.77
N PRO A 104 -37.25 -40.20 -2.74
CA PRO A 104 -36.78 -40.55 -1.40
C PRO A 104 -36.08 -41.91 -1.30
N THR A 105 -36.05 -42.71 -2.38
CA THR A 105 -35.35 -44.00 -2.40
C THR A 105 -33.86 -43.89 -2.77
N LYS A 106 -33.40 -42.72 -3.23
CA LYS A 106 -32.01 -42.48 -3.62
C LYS A 106 -31.15 -42.06 -2.43
N ALA A 107 -29.86 -42.41 -2.47
CA ALA A 107 -28.92 -42.13 -1.38
C ALA A 107 -28.66 -40.63 -1.15
N ASN A 108 -28.81 -39.83 -2.20
CA ASN A 108 -28.64 -38.37 -2.20
C ASN A 108 -29.97 -37.61 -2.08
N TYR A 109 -31.01 -38.24 -1.52
CA TYR A 109 -32.23 -37.52 -1.13
C TYR A 109 -31.96 -36.62 0.08
N VAL A 110 -32.50 -35.40 0.08
CA VAL A 110 -32.35 -34.42 1.19
C VAL A 110 -32.69 -34.99 2.57
N GLY A 111 -33.58 -35.99 2.63
CA GLY A 111 -34.00 -36.64 3.88
C GLY A 111 -35.24 -35.98 4.50
N GLU A 112 -35.80 -36.62 5.53
CA GLU A 112 -37.00 -36.14 6.19
C GLU A 112 -36.75 -34.83 6.95
N GLY A 113 -37.59 -33.82 6.69
CA GLY A 113 -37.54 -32.52 7.37
C GLY A 113 -36.43 -31.58 6.89
N LYS A 114 -35.71 -31.96 5.83
CA LYS A 114 -34.67 -31.15 5.19
C LYS A 114 -35.06 -30.75 3.77
N THR A 115 -34.42 -29.72 3.25
CA THR A 115 -34.55 -29.30 1.85
C THR A 115 -33.18 -29.15 1.20
N ILE A 116 -33.13 -28.71 -0.06
CA ILE A 116 -31.86 -28.47 -0.76
C ILE A 116 -31.03 -27.41 -0.02
N ALA A 117 -31.67 -26.47 0.67
CA ALA A 117 -31.04 -25.42 1.47
C ALA A 117 -30.12 -25.95 2.59
N ASP A 118 -30.34 -27.17 3.07
CA ASP A 118 -29.50 -27.77 4.11
C ASP A 118 -28.15 -28.31 3.57
N TYR A 119 -27.95 -28.29 2.25
CA TYR A 119 -26.80 -28.89 1.57
C TYR A 119 -26.08 -27.90 0.65
N PRO A 120 -25.55 -26.77 1.17
CA PRO A 120 -24.86 -25.77 0.34
C PRO A 120 -23.62 -26.35 -0.35
N GLY A 121 -22.96 -27.36 0.23
CA GLY A 121 -21.81 -28.07 -0.35
C GLY A 121 -22.12 -29.02 -1.52
N ARG A 122 -23.37 -29.07 -2.00
CA ARG A 122 -23.80 -29.97 -3.09
C ARG A 122 -24.63 -29.27 -4.15
N ILE A 123 -24.71 -29.88 -5.33
CA ILE A 123 -25.45 -29.35 -6.48
C ILE A 123 -26.83 -29.99 -6.62
N ASN A 124 -27.87 -29.15 -6.77
CA ASN A 124 -29.23 -29.64 -7.03
C ASN A 124 -29.35 -30.10 -8.49
N LEU A 125 -29.60 -31.40 -8.71
CA LEU A 125 -29.78 -31.96 -10.07
C LEU A 125 -31.04 -31.47 -10.78
N ASN A 126 -32.05 -31.08 -10.00
CA ASN A 126 -33.40 -30.79 -10.48
C ASN A 126 -33.71 -29.29 -10.44
N LEU A 127 -32.74 -28.46 -10.80
CA LEU A 127 -32.92 -27.00 -10.88
C LEU A 127 -34.17 -26.67 -11.72
N PRO A 128 -35.16 -25.93 -11.15
CA PRO A 128 -36.39 -25.60 -11.86
C PRO A 128 -36.13 -24.95 -13.21
N GLY A 129 -36.65 -25.56 -14.28
CA GLY A 129 -36.50 -25.07 -15.66
C GLY A 129 -35.09 -25.22 -16.27
N ARG A 130 -34.11 -25.78 -15.54
CA ARG A 130 -32.73 -25.97 -16.00
C ARG A 130 -32.19 -27.37 -15.63
N PRO A 131 -32.85 -28.46 -16.03
CA PRO A 131 -32.36 -29.81 -15.76
C PRO A 131 -30.97 -30.04 -16.40
N VAL A 132 -30.25 -31.05 -15.87
CA VAL A 132 -28.98 -31.51 -16.43
C VAL A 132 -29.11 -31.74 -17.94
N LYS A 133 -28.13 -31.25 -18.69
CA LYS A 133 -28.09 -31.28 -20.15
C LYS A 133 -26.64 -31.29 -20.63
N ARG A 134 -26.44 -31.29 -21.94
CA ARG A 134 -25.11 -31.08 -22.52
C ARG A 134 -24.53 -29.74 -22.08
N ASP A 135 -23.26 -29.75 -21.66
CA ASP A 135 -22.51 -28.55 -21.28
C ASP A 135 -23.25 -27.72 -20.20
N TRP A 136 -23.65 -28.39 -19.10
CA TRP A 136 -24.61 -27.84 -18.15
C TRP A 136 -24.03 -26.71 -17.31
N LEU A 137 -22.87 -26.94 -16.68
CA LEU A 137 -22.20 -25.94 -15.84
C LEU A 137 -21.25 -25.08 -16.67
N HIS A 138 -20.57 -25.68 -17.65
CA HIS A 138 -19.64 -24.98 -18.54
C HIS A 138 -18.61 -24.22 -17.68
N CYS A 139 -17.76 -24.99 -17.00
CA CYS A 139 -16.66 -24.44 -16.24
C CYS A 139 -15.57 -23.95 -17.20
N ASN A 140 -15.01 -22.78 -16.89
CA ASN A 140 -14.13 -22.08 -17.83
C ASN A 140 -12.85 -21.52 -17.22
N SER A 141 -12.68 -21.64 -15.90
CA SER A 141 -11.43 -21.37 -15.21
C SER A 141 -11.25 -22.31 -14.04
N LEU A 142 -9.99 -22.52 -13.69
CA LEU A 142 -9.61 -23.20 -12.47
C LEU A 142 -8.30 -22.63 -11.94
N ASP A 143 -8.13 -22.72 -10.62
CA ASP A 143 -6.88 -22.37 -9.96
C ASP A 143 -6.62 -23.31 -8.77
N TYR A 144 -5.37 -23.41 -8.32
CA TYR A 144 -4.93 -24.21 -7.18
C TYR A 144 -4.16 -23.33 -6.19
N HIS A 145 -4.60 -23.33 -4.94
CA HIS A 145 -3.93 -22.62 -3.86
C HIS A 145 -2.92 -23.55 -3.16
N PRO A 146 -1.59 -23.32 -3.29
CA PRO A 146 -0.59 -24.26 -2.80
C PRO A 146 -0.62 -24.43 -1.27
N GLU A 147 -0.80 -23.35 -0.50
CA GLU A 147 -0.80 -23.44 0.96
C GLU A 147 -2.06 -24.08 1.55
N LEU A 148 -3.24 -23.77 1.00
CA LEU A 148 -4.49 -24.39 1.45
C LEU A 148 -4.70 -25.81 0.89
N GLY A 149 -4.09 -26.12 -0.26
CA GLY A 149 -4.34 -27.38 -0.95
C GLY A 149 -5.73 -27.45 -1.60
N ASN A 150 -6.32 -26.30 -1.92
CA ASN A 150 -7.67 -26.17 -2.46
C ASN A 150 -7.65 -25.87 -3.95
N ILE A 151 -8.70 -26.28 -4.67
CA ILE A 151 -8.97 -25.87 -6.05
C ILE A 151 -10.21 -24.98 -6.08
N VAL A 152 -10.18 -23.91 -6.89
CA VAL A 152 -11.37 -23.11 -7.21
C VAL A 152 -11.70 -23.30 -8.68
N THR A 153 -12.99 -23.42 -9.00
CA THR A 153 -13.50 -23.42 -10.37
C THR A 153 -14.82 -22.68 -10.45
N ASN A 154 -15.13 -22.06 -11.59
CA ASN A 154 -16.38 -21.35 -11.78
C ASN A 154 -17.19 -21.94 -12.92
N SER A 155 -18.50 -21.82 -12.80
CA SER A 155 -19.49 -22.09 -13.83
C SER A 155 -20.01 -20.78 -14.41
N VAL A 156 -20.05 -20.65 -15.73
CA VAL A 156 -20.70 -19.50 -16.42
C VAL A 156 -22.17 -19.36 -16.03
N GLN A 157 -22.78 -20.39 -15.46
CA GLN A 157 -24.16 -20.33 -15.00
C GLN A 157 -24.36 -19.42 -13.77
N GLY A 158 -23.28 -18.94 -13.15
CA GLY A 158 -23.31 -17.85 -12.17
C GLY A 158 -22.89 -18.25 -10.76
N GLU A 159 -21.99 -19.24 -10.65
CA GLU A 159 -21.41 -19.64 -9.37
C GLU A 159 -19.93 -20.01 -9.54
N PHE A 160 -19.14 -19.89 -8.47
CA PHE A 160 -17.87 -20.61 -8.34
C PHE A 160 -17.85 -21.43 -7.07
N TYR A 161 -16.94 -22.41 -7.03
CA TYR A 161 -16.86 -23.48 -6.04
C TYR A 161 -15.42 -23.69 -5.62
N VAL A 162 -15.20 -23.94 -4.33
CA VAL A 162 -13.91 -24.33 -3.77
C VAL A 162 -14.01 -25.77 -3.28
N ILE A 163 -13.02 -26.58 -3.62
CA ILE A 163 -12.96 -28.01 -3.29
C ILE A 163 -11.62 -28.34 -2.63
N ASP A 164 -11.65 -29.30 -1.70
CA ASP A 164 -10.45 -29.81 -1.01
C ASP A 164 -9.72 -30.84 -1.89
N HIS A 165 -8.65 -30.41 -2.54
CA HIS A 165 -7.84 -31.30 -3.36
C HIS A 165 -6.88 -32.12 -2.50
N ASP A 166 -6.06 -31.45 -1.69
CA ASP A 166 -5.02 -32.12 -0.92
C ASP A 166 -5.63 -33.08 0.12
N GLY A 167 -6.76 -32.74 0.75
CA GLY A 167 -7.47 -33.61 1.67
C GLY A 167 -8.05 -34.86 1.03
N THR A 168 -8.27 -34.85 -0.29
CA THR A 168 -8.80 -35.98 -1.05
C THR A 168 -7.74 -36.75 -1.87
N PHE A 169 -6.49 -36.30 -1.84
CA PHE A 169 -5.40 -36.94 -2.58
C PHE A 169 -4.66 -38.02 -1.77
N VAL A 170 -4.53 -39.23 -2.33
CA VAL A 170 -3.81 -40.37 -1.74
C VAL A 170 -2.58 -40.71 -2.59
N ALA A 171 -1.39 -40.38 -2.08
CA ALA A 171 -0.13 -40.57 -2.81
C ALA A 171 0.11 -42.04 -3.19
N GLY A 172 0.35 -42.28 -4.48
CA GLY A 172 0.62 -43.61 -5.02
C GLY A 172 -0.61 -44.51 -5.21
N ASP A 173 -1.82 -44.02 -4.91
CA ASP A 173 -3.07 -44.76 -5.12
C ASP A 173 -4.13 -43.89 -5.81
N PRO A 174 -4.06 -43.74 -7.15
CA PRO A 174 -5.02 -42.94 -7.90
C PRO A 174 -6.47 -43.39 -7.72
N GLN A 175 -6.71 -44.69 -7.52
CA GLN A 175 -8.07 -45.20 -7.32
C GLN A 175 -8.64 -44.75 -5.96
N ALA A 176 -7.81 -44.76 -4.91
CA ALA A 176 -8.20 -44.22 -3.62
C ALA A 176 -8.39 -42.70 -3.66
N SER A 177 -7.53 -41.96 -4.39
CA SER A 177 -7.71 -40.52 -4.63
C SER A 177 -9.09 -40.22 -5.24
N ILE A 178 -9.41 -40.89 -6.36
CA ILE A 178 -10.69 -40.69 -7.07
C ILE A 178 -11.88 -41.06 -6.18
N ALA A 179 -11.80 -42.19 -5.46
CA ALA A 179 -12.88 -42.61 -4.57
C ALA A 179 -13.08 -41.68 -3.36
N LEU A 180 -12.00 -41.11 -2.82
CA LEU A 180 -12.07 -40.16 -1.71
C LEU A 180 -12.61 -38.80 -2.18
N ALA A 181 -12.15 -38.32 -3.35
CA ALA A 181 -12.66 -37.12 -3.98
C ALA A 181 -14.16 -37.22 -4.32
N ALA A 182 -14.64 -38.39 -4.75
CA ALA A 182 -16.07 -38.62 -5.03
C ALA A 182 -16.94 -38.82 -3.77
N SER A 183 -16.35 -38.83 -2.58
CA SER A 183 -17.08 -38.99 -1.30
C SER A 183 -17.49 -37.62 -0.72
N ASP A 184 -18.18 -37.62 0.42
CA ASP A 184 -18.51 -36.39 1.16
C ASP A 184 -17.27 -35.53 1.49
N ALA A 185 -16.05 -36.11 1.49
CA ALA A 185 -14.81 -35.35 1.66
C ALA A 185 -14.48 -34.40 0.49
N GLY A 186 -15.04 -34.64 -0.69
CA GLY A 186 -14.92 -33.75 -1.85
C GLY A 186 -16.12 -32.83 -2.05
N ASP A 187 -17.11 -32.81 -1.15
CA ASP A 187 -18.18 -31.80 -1.20
C ASP A 187 -17.59 -30.38 -1.15
N PHE A 188 -18.30 -29.40 -1.69
CA PHE A 188 -17.75 -28.04 -1.80
C PHE A 188 -17.47 -27.47 -0.40
N LEU A 189 -16.25 -26.96 -0.20
CA LEU A 189 -15.89 -26.19 0.98
C LEU A 189 -16.60 -24.83 0.99
N TYR A 190 -16.79 -24.26 -0.20
CA TYR A 190 -17.38 -22.96 -0.41
C TYR A 190 -18.00 -22.87 -1.81
N ARG A 191 -19.05 -22.06 -1.92
CA ARG A 191 -19.61 -21.64 -3.20
C ARG A 191 -20.09 -20.20 -3.10
N PHE A 192 -20.04 -19.47 -4.21
CA PHE A 192 -20.48 -18.08 -4.26
C PHE A 192 -21.15 -17.80 -5.60
N GLY A 193 -22.24 -17.02 -5.57
CA GLY A 193 -22.82 -16.46 -6.79
C GLY A 193 -24.33 -16.42 -6.83
N ASP A 194 -25.02 -17.57 -6.79
CA ASP A 194 -26.47 -17.67 -7.05
C ASP A 194 -27.14 -18.56 -5.99
N PRO A 195 -27.37 -18.03 -4.77
CA PRO A 195 -27.79 -18.86 -3.65
C PRO A 195 -29.16 -19.52 -3.84
N ALA A 196 -30.01 -18.94 -4.68
CA ALA A 196 -31.33 -19.46 -4.98
C ALA A 196 -31.30 -20.84 -5.65
N ARG A 197 -30.16 -21.25 -6.23
CA ARG A 197 -29.98 -22.59 -6.82
C ARG A 197 -29.96 -23.72 -5.81
N TYR A 198 -29.67 -23.39 -4.56
CA TYR A 198 -29.74 -24.31 -3.44
C TYR A 198 -30.76 -23.81 -2.42
N GLU A 199 -31.83 -23.16 -2.89
CA GLU A 199 -32.96 -22.71 -2.06
C GLU A 199 -32.59 -21.74 -0.93
N GLN A 200 -31.44 -21.06 -1.04
CA GLN A 200 -31.07 -20.00 -0.12
C GLN A 200 -31.21 -18.63 -0.79
N GLY A 201 -31.95 -17.71 -0.17
CA GLY A 201 -32.18 -16.38 -0.74
C GLY A 201 -33.08 -16.35 -1.99
N ASP A 202 -33.46 -15.13 -2.37
CA ASP A 202 -34.37 -14.87 -3.49
C ASP A 202 -33.75 -15.06 -4.87
N ALA A 203 -34.49 -15.72 -5.76
CA ALA A 203 -34.16 -15.85 -7.18
C ALA A 203 -34.38 -14.52 -7.93
N PRO A 204 -33.62 -14.26 -9.02
CA PRO A 204 -33.97 -13.21 -9.96
C PRO A 204 -35.38 -13.41 -10.53
N SER A 205 -36.16 -12.32 -10.68
CA SER A 205 -37.54 -12.39 -11.16
C SER A 205 -37.93 -11.16 -12.00
N ILE A 206 -38.90 -11.32 -12.91
CA ILE A 206 -39.58 -10.21 -13.58
C ILE A 206 -40.98 -10.13 -12.96
N LEU A 207 -41.40 -8.95 -12.51
CA LEU A 207 -42.74 -8.78 -11.94
C LEU A 207 -43.82 -8.98 -13.01
N GLU A 208 -44.99 -9.47 -12.59
CA GLU A 208 -46.10 -9.86 -13.49
C GLU A 208 -46.60 -8.73 -14.40
N ASP A 209 -46.43 -7.48 -13.97
CA ASP A 209 -46.84 -6.29 -14.71
C ASP A 209 -45.80 -5.83 -15.75
N TRP A 210 -44.66 -6.54 -15.85
CA TRP A 210 -43.51 -6.22 -16.70
C TRP A 210 -42.88 -4.84 -16.43
N THR A 211 -43.22 -4.19 -15.31
CA THR A 211 -42.72 -2.85 -15.00
C THR A 211 -41.44 -2.86 -14.18
N GLN A 212 -41.12 -3.96 -13.49
CA GLN A 212 -39.91 -4.10 -12.66
C GLN A 212 -39.34 -5.53 -12.74
N CYS A 213 -38.05 -5.66 -12.42
CA CYS A 213 -37.35 -6.93 -12.27
C CYS A 213 -36.43 -6.86 -11.05
N THR A 214 -36.19 -7.99 -10.40
CA THR A 214 -35.23 -8.15 -9.30
C THR A 214 -34.10 -9.05 -9.74
N VAL A 215 -32.88 -8.77 -9.28
CA VAL A 215 -31.74 -9.68 -9.44
C VAL A 215 -31.62 -10.69 -8.29
N GLY A 216 -32.54 -10.62 -7.31
CA GLY A 216 -32.51 -11.45 -6.11
C GLY A 216 -31.19 -11.28 -5.35
N HIS A 217 -30.62 -12.41 -4.92
CA HIS A 217 -29.29 -12.47 -4.31
C HIS A 217 -28.20 -12.93 -5.30
N LYS A 218 -28.47 -12.96 -6.61
CA LYS A 218 -27.49 -13.39 -7.60
C LYS A 218 -26.40 -12.32 -7.80
N GLN A 219 -25.14 -12.70 -7.65
CA GLN A 219 -23.97 -11.81 -7.66
C GLN A 219 -23.19 -11.86 -8.99
N ILE A 220 -23.01 -13.06 -9.56
CA ILE A 220 -22.22 -13.27 -10.77
C ILE A 220 -22.98 -14.07 -11.83
N GLY A 221 -22.57 -13.91 -13.08
CA GLY A 221 -23.16 -14.63 -14.19
C GLY A 221 -22.35 -14.48 -15.47
N GLY A 222 -22.13 -15.61 -16.15
CA GLY A 222 -21.21 -15.69 -17.27
C GLY A 222 -19.75 -15.46 -16.91
N SER A 223 -19.37 -15.56 -15.62
CA SER A 223 -18.03 -15.18 -15.15
C SER A 223 -16.92 -16.03 -15.77
N HIS A 224 -15.71 -15.48 -15.80
CA HIS A 224 -14.47 -16.08 -16.27
C HIS A 224 -13.32 -15.72 -15.34
N ASP A 225 -12.24 -16.49 -15.45
CA ASP A 225 -10.95 -16.23 -14.82
C ASP A 225 -11.00 -16.15 -13.29
N ILE A 226 -11.71 -17.10 -12.66
CA ILE A 226 -11.64 -17.24 -11.19
C ILE A 226 -10.25 -17.75 -10.80
N HIS A 227 -9.60 -17.05 -9.88
CA HIS A 227 -8.34 -17.46 -9.28
C HIS A 227 -8.17 -16.79 -7.91
N TRP A 228 -7.22 -17.29 -7.12
CA TRP A 228 -6.78 -16.56 -5.93
C TRP A 228 -5.83 -15.43 -6.32
N ILE A 229 -5.87 -14.32 -5.58
CA ILE A 229 -4.81 -13.33 -5.63
C ILE A 229 -3.57 -13.95 -4.95
N ASP A 230 -2.47 -14.04 -5.70
CA ASP A 230 -1.23 -14.66 -5.25
C ASP A 230 -0.62 -13.96 -4.02
N GLU A 231 0.13 -14.72 -3.21
CA GLU A 231 0.89 -14.19 -2.08
C GLU A 231 1.85 -13.07 -2.51
N GLY A 232 1.97 -12.04 -1.67
CA GLY A 232 2.79 -10.85 -1.96
C GLY A 232 2.09 -9.78 -2.79
N LEU A 233 0.85 -10.01 -3.25
CA LEU A 233 0.04 -9.02 -3.93
C LEU A 233 -1.04 -8.43 -2.99
N PRO A 234 -1.49 -7.18 -3.19
CA PRO A 234 -2.59 -6.61 -2.43
C PRO A 234 -3.88 -7.41 -2.59
N GLY A 235 -4.49 -7.83 -1.47
CA GLY A 235 -5.65 -8.72 -1.47
C GLY A 235 -5.31 -10.22 -1.53
N ALA A 236 -4.04 -10.60 -1.34
CA ALA A 236 -3.60 -12.00 -1.30
C ALA A 236 -4.54 -12.92 -0.50
N GLY A 237 -4.89 -14.06 -1.08
CA GLY A 237 -5.84 -15.02 -0.50
C GLY A 237 -7.32 -14.74 -0.80
N ASN A 238 -7.68 -13.54 -1.27
CA ASN A 238 -9.01 -13.29 -1.82
C ASN A 238 -9.13 -13.90 -3.23
N PHE A 239 -10.37 -14.06 -3.70
CA PHE A 239 -10.65 -14.46 -5.07
C PHE A 239 -10.73 -13.22 -5.97
N LEU A 240 -10.20 -13.32 -7.18
CA LEU A 240 -10.41 -12.36 -8.25
C LEU A 240 -11.18 -13.04 -9.39
N VAL A 241 -12.18 -12.35 -9.96
CA VAL A 241 -13.02 -12.89 -11.04
C VAL A 241 -13.49 -11.80 -11.99
N PHE A 242 -13.51 -12.10 -13.28
CA PHE A 242 -14.18 -11.26 -14.28
C PHE A 242 -15.63 -11.73 -14.43
N ASN A 243 -16.57 -10.92 -13.96
CA ASN A 243 -18.00 -11.17 -14.11
C ASN A 243 -18.52 -10.52 -15.38
N ASN A 244 -18.73 -11.30 -16.45
CA ASN A 244 -19.25 -10.82 -17.72
C ASN A 244 -20.66 -10.21 -17.62
N GLY A 245 -21.39 -10.53 -16.55
CA GLY A 245 -22.74 -10.03 -16.29
C GLY A 245 -23.83 -10.74 -17.10
N GLN A 246 -23.50 -11.88 -17.70
CA GLN A 246 -24.46 -12.72 -18.41
C GLN A 246 -25.44 -13.33 -17.38
N TYR A 247 -26.73 -13.35 -17.67
CA TYR A 247 -27.73 -13.97 -16.77
C TYR A 247 -27.90 -13.30 -15.39
N LEU A 248 -27.43 -12.06 -15.20
CA LEU A 248 -27.73 -11.26 -14.01
C LEU A 248 -29.14 -10.63 -14.05
N PHE A 249 -29.89 -10.80 -15.14
CA PHE A 249 -31.24 -10.25 -15.34
C PHE A 249 -31.32 -8.71 -15.20
N ASP A 250 -30.19 -8.04 -15.41
CA ASP A 250 -30.12 -6.59 -15.51
C ASP A 250 -30.79 -6.09 -16.79
N ARG A 251 -31.48 -4.94 -16.70
CA ARG A 251 -32.06 -4.25 -17.88
C ARG A 251 -31.00 -3.83 -18.90
N THR A 252 -29.79 -3.53 -18.45
CA THR A 252 -28.67 -3.20 -19.32
C THR A 252 -27.45 -3.97 -18.82
N CYS A 253 -26.92 -4.84 -19.68
CA CYS A 253 -25.79 -5.69 -19.34
C CYS A 253 -24.52 -4.84 -19.12
N GLN A 254 -23.67 -5.28 -18.21
CA GLN A 254 -22.38 -4.67 -17.90
C GLN A 254 -21.49 -5.76 -17.30
N SER A 255 -20.19 -5.69 -17.58
CA SER A 255 -19.20 -6.57 -16.97
C SER A 255 -18.48 -5.88 -15.81
N TYR A 256 -17.97 -6.68 -14.90
CA TYR A 256 -17.26 -6.23 -13.71
C TYR A 256 -16.02 -7.07 -13.45
N ALA A 257 -14.94 -6.46 -12.98
CA ALA A 257 -13.91 -7.19 -12.25
C ALA A 257 -14.27 -7.15 -10.76
N MET A 258 -14.17 -8.27 -10.06
CA MET A 258 -14.61 -8.40 -8.66
C MET A 258 -13.55 -9.10 -7.83
N GLU A 259 -13.28 -8.55 -6.65
CA GLU A 259 -12.51 -9.20 -5.59
C GLU A 259 -13.45 -9.65 -4.48
N ILE A 260 -13.28 -10.90 -4.04
CA ILE A 260 -14.19 -11.56 -3.10
C ILE A 260 -13.39 -12.20 -1.97
N ASN A 261 -13.66 -11.79 -0.74
CA ASN A 261 -13.17 -12.47 0.46
C ASN A 261 -14.24 -13.44 0.98
N GLY A 262 -14.05 -14.73 0.73
CA GLY A 262 -14.98 -15.80 1.13
C GLY A 262 -15.03 -16.09 2.63
N PHE A 263 -14.18 -15.45 3.45
CA PHE A 263 -14.09 -15.68 4.89
C PHE A 263 -14.86 -14.66 5.73
N LEU A 264 -15.37 -13.60 5.11
CA LEU A 264 -16.11 -12.54 5.82
C LEU A 264 -17.49 -13.03 6.27
N ASN A 265 -17.82 -12.74 7.53
CA ASN A 265 -19.16 -12.91 8.10
C ASN A 265 -20.05 -11.66 7.93
N ALA A 266 -21.28 -11.70 8.44
CA ALA A 266 -22.23 -10.58 8.42
C ALA A 266 -21.73 -9.28 9.06
N ALA A 267 -20.75 -9.35 9.97
CA ALA A 267 -20.14 -8.18 10.59
C ALA A 267 -18.94 -7.66 9.79
N GLY A 268 -18.58 -8.27 8.65
CA GLY A 268 -17.38 -7.96 7.87
C GLY A 268 -16.09 -8.42 8.53
N GLN A 269 -16.15 -9.38 9.46
CA GLN A 269 -14.97 -9.98 10.07
C GLN A 269 -14.65 -11.25 9.30
N ASP A 270 -13.42 -11.38 8.80
CA ASP A 270 -12.86 -12.65 8.38
C ASP A 270 -12.87 -13.62 9.58
N THR A 271 -13.32 -14.84 9.33
CA THR A 271 -13.49 -15.86 10.37
C THR A 271 -12.39 -16.91 10.36
N GLY A 272 -11.47 -16.83 9.40
CA GLY A 272 -10.45 -17.84 9.12
C GLY A 272 -11.00 -19.10 8.45
N TYR A 273 -12.28 -19.13 8.07
CA TYR A 273 -12.91 -20.23 7.33
C TYR A 273 -13.98 -19.69 6.38
N TYR A 274 -14.32 -20.47 5.35
CA TYR A 274 -15.34 -20.06 4.39
C TYR A 274 -16.70 -19.86 5.04
N VAL A 275 -17.29 -18.68 4.85
CA VAL A 275 -18.62 -18.34 5.33
C VAL A 275 -19.60 -18.45 4.18
N ASN A 276 -20.63 -19.29 4.34
CA ASN A 276 -21.70 -19.44 3.37
C ASN A 276 -22.31 -18.05 3.01
N PRO A 277 -22.41 -17.66 1.72
CA PRO A 277 -22.67 -16.26 1.34
C PRO A 277 -23.96 -15.66 1.93
N PRO A 278 -25.08 -16.41 2.07
CA PRO A 278 -26.24 -15.90 2.77
C PRO A 278 -26.01 -15.50 4.24
N ASP A 279 -25.11 -16.20 4.94
CA ASP A 279 -24.74 -15.92 6.33
C ASP A 279 -23.75 -14.76 6.46
N ALA A 280 -23.02 -14.45 5.38
CA ALA A 280 -22.17 -13.27 5.28
C ALA A 280 -22.95 -11.96 5.09
N GLY A 281 -24.26 -12.06 4.79
CA GLY A 281 -25.14 -10.91 4.63
C GLY A 281 -24.92 -10.12 3.32
N TYR A 282 -25.85 -9.20 3.09
CA TYR A 282 -25.89 -8.37 1.89
C TYR A 282 -26.13 -6.91 2.25
N THR A 283 -25.53 -6.03 1.46
CA THR A 283 -25.80 -4.59 1.50
C THR A 283 -26.61 -4.20 0.26
N GLN A 284 -27.57 -3.29 0.44
CA GLN A 284 -28.34 -2.76 -0.68
C GLN A 284 -27.49 -1.74 -1.45
N TRP A 285 -27.04 -2.12 -2.64
CA TRP A 285 -26.38 -1.20 -3.56
C TRP A 285 -27.41 -0.44 -4.39
N LYS A 286 -27.18 0.87 -4.54
CA LYS A 286 -27.98 1.76 -5.39
C LYS A 286 -27.07 2.29 -6.50
N PRO A 287 -27.47 2.17 -7.77
CA PRO A 287 -26.67 2.69 -8.87
C PRO A 287 -26.60 4.21 -8.80
N GLU A 288 -25.39 4.74 -9.01
CA GLU A 288 -25.05 6.16 -8.88
C GLU A 288 -25.62 6.99 -10.02
N ASN A 289 -25.62 6.40 -11.22
CA ASN A 289 -25.96 7.06 -12.46
C ASN A 289 -27.36 6.62 -12.93
N LYS A 290 -28.30 7.57 -12.96
CA LYS A 290 -29.69 7.38 -13.41
C LYS A 290 -29.79 6.91 -14.87
N ASP A 291 -28.77 7.18 -15.69
CA ASP A 291 -28.76 6.85 -17.12
C ASP A 291 -28.33 5.40 -17.41
N THR A 292 -27.90 4.65 -16.40
CA THR A 292 -27.46 3.24 -16.58
C THR A 292 -28.62 2.25 -16.60
N HIS A 293 -29.85 2.67 -16.28
CA HIS A 293 -31.06 1.84 -16.09
C HIS A 293 -30.90 0.69 -15.09
N LYS A 294 -29.83 0.68 -14.29
CA LYS A 294 -29.58 -0.31 -13.24
C LYS A 294 -30.62 -0.16 -12.14
N GLN A 295 -30.96 -1.27 -11.49
CA GLN A 295 -31.88 -1.31 -10.35
C GLN A 295 -31.09 -1.46 -9.05
N ASN A 296 -31.72 -1.18 -7.92
CA ASN A 296 -31.14 -1.51 -6.62
C ASN A 296 -30.94 -3.03 -6.53
N ARG A 297 -29.81 -3.47 -5.97
CA ARG A 297 -29.51 -4.90 -5.81
C ARG A 297 -28.93 -5.23 -4.45
N ASN A 298 -29.12 -6.46 -4.01
CA ASN A 298 -28.41 -7.01 -2.86
C ASN A 298 -27.01 -7.41 -3.32
N VAL A 299 -25.99 -6.77 -2.77
CA VAL A 299 -24.58 -7.08 -3.01
C VAL A 299 -24.04 -7.80 -1.79
N SER A 300 -23.41 -8.97 -1.98
CA SER A 300 -22.83 -9.71 -0.87
C SER A 300 -21.75 -8.88 -0.19
N ASN A 301 -21.72 -8.89 1.15
CA ASN A 301 -20.66 -8.23 1.92
C ASN A 301 -19.28 -8.87 1.72
N GLN A 302 -19.21 -10.04 1.07
CA GLN A 302 -17.96 -10.70 0.72
C GLN A 302 -17.30 -10.10 -0.52
N ILE A 303 -18.00 -9.27 -1.31
CA ILE A 303 -17.39 -8.51 -2.41
C ILE A 303 -16.68 -7.29 -1.79
N VAL A 304 -15.35 -7.35 -1.73
CA VAL A 304 -14.52 -6.32 -1.07
C VAL A 304 -14.02 -5.26 -2.04
N TRP A 305 -13.98 -5.58 -3.33
CA TRP A 305 -13.66 -4.62 -4.39
C TRP A 305 -14.42 -4.98 -5.68
N GLN A 306 -14.82 -3.97 -6.44
CA GLN A 306 -15.45 -4.15 -7.74
C GLN A 306 -15.12 -2.98 -8.65
N TYR A 307 -14.76 -3.28 -9.89
CA TYR A 307 -14.65 -2.31 -10.97
C TYR A 307 -15.66 -2.58 -12.08
N GLY A 308 -16.25 -1.53 -12.64
CA GLY A 308 -17.05 -1.57 -13.85
C GLY A 308 -17.04 -0.21 -14.56
N SER A 309 -17.16 -0.20 -15.89
CA SER A 309 -17.13 1.04 -16.68
C SER A 309 -18.31 1.97 -16.37
N LYS A 310 -18.10 3.29 -16.37
CA LYS A 310 -19.18 4.27 -16.18
C LYS A 310 -20.26 4.18 -17.28
N SER A 311 -19.83 3.91 -18.51
CA SER A 311 -20.73 3.53 -19.62
C SER A 311 -20.90 2.01 -19.62
N ASN A 312 -22.15 1.52 -19.59
CA ASN A 312 -22.43 0.09 -19.54
C ASN A 312 -21.72 -0.74 -20.62
N GLN A 313 -21.38 -0.14 -21.78
CA GLN A 313 -20.72 -0.82 -22.89
C GLN A 313 -19.19 -0.69 -22.89
N GLY A 314 -18.58 0.24 -22.12
CA GLY A 314 -17.14 0.52 -22.21
C GLY A 314 -16.20 -0.59 -21.73
N LEU A 315 -16.73 -1.56 -20.98
CA LEU A 315 -16.02 -2.76 -20.52
C LEU A 315 -16.81 -4.04 -20.84
N PHE A 316 -17.93 -3.93 -21.58
CA PHE A 316 -18.84 -5.06 -21.69
C PHE A 316 -18.24 -6.15 -22.58
N SER A 317 -17.89 -7.27 -21.96
CA SER A 317 -17.54 -8.49 -22.67
C SER A 317 -18.53 -9.58 -22.30
N HIS A 318 -19.26 -10.07 -23.30
CA HIS A 318 -20.32 -11.07 -23.08
C HIS A 318 -19.78 -12.50 -22.86
N ILE A 319 -18.49 -12.75 -23.11
CA ILE A 319 -17.80 -14.03 -22.92
C ILE A 319 -16.29 -13.81 -22.77
N GLY A 320 -15.56 -14.80 -22.25
CA GLY A 320 -14.12 -14.74 -22.01
C GLY A 320 -13.76 -13.66 -21.00
N SER A 321 -12.55 -13.10 -21.17
CA SER A 321 -11.95 -12.05 -20.32
C SER A 321 -11.11 -12.61 -19.17
N SER A 322 -10.26 -11.72 -18.65
CA SER A 322 -9.44 -11.96 -17.46
C SER A 322 -9.32 -10.69 -16.63
N CYS A 323 -8.94 -10.85 -15.37
CA CYS A 323 -8.42 -9.76 -14.54
C CYS A 323 -7.26 -10.27 -13.71
N GLN A 324 -6.29 -9.42 -13.40
CA GLN A 324 -5.10 -9.79 -12.65
C GLN A 324 -4.70 -8.65 -11.72
N ARG A 325 -4.52 -8.94 -10.44
CA ARG A 325 -3.94 -7.98 -9.49
C ARG A 325 -2.43 -7.85 -9.75
N LEU A 326 -1.91 -6.63 -9.69
CA LEU A 326 -0.50 -6.30 -9.92
C LEU A 326 0.21 -5.90 -8.61
N PRO A 327 1.56 -5.99 -8.53
CA PRO A 327 2.31 -5.67 -7.31
C PRO A 327 2.13 -4.24 -6.79
N ASN A 328 1.84 -3.29 -7.68
CA ASN A 328 1.56 -1.90 -7.33
C ASN A 328 0.12 -1.67 -6.82
N GLY A 329 -0.69 -2.72 -6.68
CA GLY A 329 -2.10 -2.64 -6.28
C GLY A 329 -3.06 -2.37 -7.42
N ASN A 330 -2.61 -2.12 -8.64
CA ASN A 330 -3.49 -1.96 -9.80
C ASN A 330 -4.08 -3.31 -10.24
N THR A 331 -5.16 -3.26 -11.00
CA THR A 331 -5.77 -4.44 -11.63
C THR A 331 -5.68 -4.30 -13.15
N LEU A 332 -4.99 -5.23 -13.80
CA LEU A 332 -5.06 -5.40 -15.24
C LEU A 332 -6.36 -6.12 -15.58
N ILE A 333 -7.10 -5.63 -16.57
CA ILE A 333 -8.37 -6.19 -17.02
C ILE A 333 -8.30 -6.38 -18.52
N CYS A 334 -8.77 -7.53 -19.00
CA CYS A 334 -8.90 -7.83 -20.42
C CYS A 334 -10.37 -8.11 -20.74
N ALA A 335 -11.06 -7.19 -21.42
CA ALA A 335 -12.38 -7.42 -21.98
C ALA A 335 -12.27 -8.09 -23.37
N MET A 336 -12.52 -9.41 -23.41
CA MET A 336 -12.24 -10.23 -24.59
C MET A 336 -12.91 -9.74 -25.86
N THR A 337 -14.20 -9.43 -25.80
CA THR A 337 -15.06 -9.21 -26.98
C THR A 337 -14.55 -8.08 -27.89
N GLU A 338 -13.85 -7.11 -27.30
CA GLU A 338 -13.35 -5.90 -27.96
C GLU A 338 -11.81 -5.89 -28.06
N GLY A 339 -11.15 -6.95 -27.57
CA GLY A 339 -9.68 -6.98 -27.47
C GLY A 339 -9.14 -5.83 -26.62
N HIS A 340 -9.92 -5.37 -25.63
CA HIS A 340 -9.63 -4.19 -24.84
C HIS A 340 -8.92 -4.61 -23.54
N LEU A 341 -7.66 -4.22 -23.39
CA LEU A 341 -6.95 -4.26 -22.13
C LEU A 341 -6.95 -2.90 -21.48
N LEU A 342 -7.04 -2.88 -20.16
CA LEU A 342 -6.90 -1.68 -19.38
C LEU A 342 -6.28 -2.01 -18.04
N GLU A 343 -5.48 -1.11 -17.51
CA GLU A 343 -5.02 -1.15 -16.14
C GLU A 343 -5.76 -0.09 -15.33
N VAL A 344 -6.30 -0.48 -14.19
CA VAL A 344 -7.01 0.42 -13.29
C VAL A 344 -6.37 0.42 -11.91
N THR A 345 -6.35 1.58 -11.26
CA THR A 345 -5.91 1.68 -9.87
C THR A 345 -6.88 0.98 -8.92
N GLU A 346 -6.49 0.81 -7.65
CA GLU A 346 -7.40 0.29 -6.62
C GLU A 346 -8.70 1.12 -6.52
N ASN A 347 -8.63 2.43 -6.77
CA ASN A 347 -9.81 3.30 -6.78
C ASN A 347 -10.59 3.27 -8.10
N GLY A 348 -10.20 2.42 -9.06
CA GLY A 348 -10.86 2.28 -10.36
C GLY A 348 -10.55 3.41 -11.35
N GLN A 349 -9.45 4.15 -11.16
CA GLN A 349 -9.00 5.14 -12.15
C GLN A 349 -8.25 4.42 -13.29
N LEU A 350 -8.54 4.79 -14.53
CA LEU A 350 -7.84 4.24 -15.70
C LEU A 350 -6.39 4.75 -15.72
N VAL A 351 -5.42 3.83 -15.78
CA VAL A 351 -4.00 4.14 -15.90
C VAL A 351 -3.61 4.20 -17.38
N TRP A 352 -3.97 3.16 -18.13
CA TRP A 352 -3.83 3.08 -19.57
C TRP A 352 -4.86 2.10 -20.13
N GLU A 353 -5.18 2.25 -21.41
CA GLU A 353 -5.96 1.30 -22.19
C GLU A 353 -5.25 0.96 -23.49
N TYR A 354 -5.50 -0.26 -23.98
CA TYR A 354 -4.99 -0.77 -25.23
C TYR A 354 -6.06 -1.60 -25.91
N ILE A 355 -6.33 -1.31 -27.18
CA ILE A 355 -7.22 -2.13 -28.00
C ILE A 355 -6.35 -2.92 -28.98
N ASN A 356 -6.46 -4.24 -28.95
CA ASN A 356 -5.79 -5.14 -29.86
C ASN A 356 -6.05 -4.72 -31.32
N PRO A 357 -5.01 -4.33 -32.09
CA PRO A 357 -5.18 -3.92 -33.48
C PRO A 357 -5.24 -5.11 -34.44
N ILE A 358 -5.04 -6.34 -33.97
CA ILE A 358 -4.97 -7.54 -34.81
C ILE A 358 -6.36 -8.18 -34.90
N ASN A 359 -6.82 -8.39 -36.13
CA ASN A 359 -8.01 -9.18 -36.41
C ASN A 359 -7.76 -10.27 -37.45
N THR A 360 -8.81 -11.00 -37.83
CA THR A 360 -8.74 -12.06 -38.85
C THR A 360 -8.29 -11.60 -40.23
N ASP A 361 -8.37 -10.30 -40.53
CA ASP A 361 -7.84 -9.70 -41.77
C ASP A 361 -6.40 -9.18 -41.62
N GLY A 362 -5.78 -9.31 -40.44
CA GLY A 362 -4.43 -8.83 -40.12
C GLY A 362 -4.39 -7.61 -39.19
N ILE A 363 -3.27 -6.89 -39.22
CA ILE A 363 -3.05 -5.67 -38.41
C ILE A 363 -3.88 -4.51 -38.98
N LYS A 364 -4.68 -3.85 -38.14
CA LYS A 364 -5.42 -2.63 -38.47
C LYS A 364 -4.71 -1.40 -37.89
N GLU A 365 -4.30 -0.49 -38.76
CA GLU A 365 -3.71 0.79 -38.34
C GLU A 365 -4.75 1.86 -37.93
N ILE A 366 -6.03 1.64 -38.26
CA ILE A 366 -7.15 2.54 -37.95
C ILE A 366 -8.33 1.65 -37.55
N ASN A 367 -8.80 1.80 -36.32
CA ASN A 367 -10.06 1.23 -35.88
C ASN A 367 -11.19 2.18 -36.29
N VAL A 368 -12.19 1.63 -36.98
CA VAL A 368 -13.44 2.32 -37.30
C VAL A 368 -14.54 1.78 -36.39
N ASP A 369 -15.54 2.60 -36.08
CA ASP A 369 -16.71 2.18 -35.30
C ASP A 369 -17.44 1.02 -36.00
N GLN A 370 -17.04 -0.22 -35.70
CA GLN A 370 -17.65 -1.44 -36.20
C GLN A 370 -17.90 -2.42 -35.05
N TYR A 371 -19.09 -3.02 -35.08
CA TYR A 371 -19.61 -3.97 -34.10
C TYR A 371 -18.74 -5.24 -33.96
N PRO A 372 -18.81 -5.91 -32.80
CA PRO A 372 -17.64 -6.44 -32.09
C PRO A 372 -17.18 -7.84 -32.55
N MET A 373 -16.01 -8.26 -32.06
CA MET A 373 -15.35 -9.57 -32.16
C MET A 373 -14.26 -9.75 -33.22
N ASN A 374 -13.94 -8.77 -34.05
CA ASN A 374 -12.88 -8.97 -35.04
C ASN A 374 -11.49 -9.13 -34.37
N ASN A 375 -11.24 -8.45 -33.26
CA ASN A 375 -9.95 -8.38 -32.57
C ASN A 375 -9.95 -9.04 -31.18
N ALA A 376 -10.82 -10.02 -30.95
CA ALA A 376 -11.03 -10.60 -29.64
C ALA A 376 -9.76 -11.25 -29.04
N MET A 377 -9.56 -11.10 -27.73
CA MET A 377 -8.47 -11.76 -26.98
C MET A 377 -9.03 -12.53 -25.81
N PHE A 378 -8.73 -13.83 -25.73
CA PHE A 378 -9.36 -14.71 -24.74
C PHE A 378 -9.07 -14.27 -23.28
N ARG A 379 -7.79 -14.05 -22.97
CA ARG A 379 -7.26 -13.54 -21.69
C ARG A 379 -5.95 -12.80 -21.94
N ALA A 380 -5.56 -11.98 -20.97
CA ALA A 380 -4.24 -11.37 -20.91
C ALA A 380 -3.74 -11.30 -19.47
N TYR A 381 -2.43 -11.50 -19.30
CA TYR A 381 -1.72 -11.38 -18.03
C TYR A 381 -0.43 -10.60 -18.26
N ARG A 382 -0.02 -9.81 -17.28
CA ARG A 382 1.24 -9.08 -17.24
C ARG A 382 2.26 -9.87 -16.42
N TYR A 383 3.46 -9.96 -16.98
CA TYR A 383 4.64 -10.49 -16.32
C TYR A 383 5.67 -9.36 -16.22
N ALA A 384 6.31 -9.22 -15.06
CA ALA A 384 7.35 -8.23 -14.84
C ALA A 384 8.63 -8.58 -15.61
N ALA A 385 9.48 -7.60 -15.91
CA ALA A 385 10.66 -7.80 -16.77
C ALA A 385 11.69 -8.78 -16.16
N GLU A 386 11.71 -8.85 -14.82
CA GLU A 386 12.49 -9.75 -13.99
C GLU A 386 11.90 -11.15 -13.86
N HIS A 387 10.72 -11.41 -14.44
CA HIS A 387 10.08 -12.72 -14.35
C HIS A 387 11.04 -13.82 -14.87
N PRO A 388 11.28 -14.91 -14.12
CA PRO A 388 12.31 -15.91 -14.48
C PRO A 388 12.17 -16.48 -15.90
N ALA A 389 10.93 -16.59 -16.41
CA ALA A 389 10.69 -17.06 -17.78
C ALA A 389 11.22 -16.09 -18.86
N LEU A 390 11.46 -14.82 -18.52
CA LEU A 390 12.01 -13.78 -19.40
C LEU A 390 13.52 -13.59 -19.22
N ALA A 391 14.15 -14.29 -18.27
CA ALA A 391 15.58 -14.14 -18.00
C ALA A 391 16.44 -14.40 -19.25
N GLY A 392 17.34 -13.45 -19.55
CA GLY A 392 18.22 -13.51 -20.71
C GLY A 392 17.54 -13.25 -22.06
N ARG A 393 16.27 -12.81 -22.08
CA ARG A 393 15.57 -12.37 -23.29
C ARG A 393 15.77 -10.87 -23.52
N ASP A 394 15.78 -10.48 -24.78
CA ASP A 394 15.75 -9.07 -25.16
C ASP A 394 14.32 -8.54 -25.02
N LEU A 395 14.13 -7.62 -24.08
CA LEU A 395 12.85 -6.97 -23.80
C LEU A 395 12.83 -5.51 -24.30
N SER A 396 13.80 -5.13 -25.14
CA SER A 396 13.83 -3.79 -25.74
C SER A 396 12.54 -3.55 -26.54
N PRO A 397 11.77 -2.49 -26.25
CA PRO A 397 10.56 -2.20 -26.99
C PRO A 397 10.83 -2.04 -28.49
N GLY A 398 10.13 -2.81 -29.31
CA GLY A 398 10.15 -2.67 -30.77
C GLY A 398 9.23 -1.55 -31.29
N GLU A 399 9.05 -1.49 -32.61
CA GLU A 399 7.98 -0.66 -33.18
C GLU A 399 6.60 -1.12 -32.69
N THR A 400 5.65 -0.19 -32.58
CA THR A 400 4.27 -0.55 -32.25
C THR A 400 3.72 -1.51 -33.31
N ILE A 401 2.78 -2.38 -32.93
CA ILE A 401 2.16 -3.34 -33.86
C ILE A 401 1.61 -2.65 -35.11
N THR A 402 1.15 -1.39 -34.98
CA THR A 402 0.60 -0.59 -36.09
C THR A 402 1.63 0.29 -36.81
N GLY A 403 2.92 0.25 -36.42
CA GLY A 403 3.99 1.07 -37.02
C GLY A 403 3.82 2.58 -36.80
N LYS A 404 2.93 3.00 -35.89
CA LYS A 404 2.64 4.41 -35.56
C LYS A 404 2.91 4.68 -34.09
N ALA A 405 3.62 5.78 -33.81
CA ALA A 405 3.62 6.38 -32.47
C ALA A 405 2.21 6.90 -32.17
N PRO A 406 1.65 6.68 -30.97
CA PRO A 406 0.33 7.19 -30.63
C PRO A 406 0.35 8.72 -30.57
N PHE A 407 -0.20 9.37 -31.58
CA PHE A 407 -0.67 10.76 -31.48
C PHE A 407 -2.10 10.73 -30.96
N TYR A 408 -2.28 10.89 -29.65
CA TYR A 408 -3.59 11.24 -29.10
C TYR A 408 -3.78 12.75 -29.27
N ASN A 409 -4.56 13.15 -30.29
CA ASN A 409 -5.21 14.45 -30.26
C ASN A 409 -6.34 14.35 -29.24
N SER A 410 -6.17 14.93 -28.05
CA SER A 410 -7.27 15.06 -27.09
C SER A 410 -8.45 15.79 -27.74
N PRO A 411 -9.65 15.19 -27.86
CA PRO A 411 -10.85 15.94 -28.20
C PRO A 411 -11.18 16.89 -27.04
N SER A 412 -11.51 18.14 -27.36
CA SER A 412 -11.86 19.18 -26.39
C SER A 412 -12.93 18.72 -25.38
N PRO A 413 -12.90 19.23 -24.13
CA PRO A 413 -13.84 18.85 -23.08
C PRO A 413 -15.26 19.32 -23.44
N GLY A 414 -16.06 18.40 -23.99
CA GLY A 414 -17.51 18.51 -24.05
C GLY A 414 -18.09 18.08 -22.72
N THR A 415 -18.69 19.04 -22.02
CA THR A 415 -19.52 18.92 -20.81
C THR A 415 -20.24 17.56 -20.66
N ASN A 416 -19.84 16.76 -19.67
CA ASN A 416 -20.69 15.91 -18.80
C ASN A 416 -19.80 15.04 -17.89
N ALA A 417 -19.15 15.65 -16.91
CA ALA A 417 -18.58 14.91 -15.77
C ALA A 417 -19.61 14.88 -14.64
N LEU A 418 -20.01 13.68 -14.21
CA LEU A 418 -20.85 13.46 -13.02
C LEU A 418 -20.09 12.61 -12.00
N ALA A 419 -20.32 12.96 -10.73
CA ALA A 419 -19.59 12.66 -9.51
C ALA A 419 -19.53 11.17 -9.08
N PRO A 420 -18.55 10.78 -8.23
CA PRO A 420 -18.39 9.42 -7.66
C PRO A 420 -19.22 9.18 -6.38
N LEU A 421 -19.74 7.97 -6.12
CA LEU A 421 -20.16 7.52 -4.77
C LEU A 421 -19.07 6.74 -4.02
N LYS A 422 -19.37 6.57 -2.73
CA LYS A 422 -18.50 6.32 -1.58
C LYS A 422 -17.87 4.92 -1.50
N PRO A 423 -16.67 4.83 -0.90
CA PRO A 423 -15.98 3.57 -0.59
C PRO A 423 -16.56 2.84 0.65
N ALA A 424 -16.50 1.51 0.62
CA ALA A 424 -16.77 0.63 1.76
C ALA A 424 -15.50 0.45 2.64
N LYS A 425 -15.70 0.20 3.95
CA LYS A 425 -14.66 0.21 5.00
C LYS A 425 -13.74 -1.03 4.97
N PRO A 426 -12.42 -0.90 5.25
CA PRO A 426 -11.53 -2.03 5.52
C PRO A 426 -11.70 -2.55 6.95
N LYS A 427 -11.58 -3.88 7.13
CA LYS A 427 -11.39 -4.53 8.43
C LYS A 427 -10.13 -5.39 8.37
N GLU A 428 -9.21 -5.13 9.29
CA GLU A 428 -7.98 -5.90 9.54
C GLU A 428 -8.29 -7.30 10.07
N LEU A 429 -7.58 -8.31 9.54
CA LEU A 429 -7.49 -9.61 10.19
C LEU A 429 -6.06 -10.13 10.32
N SER A 430 -5.72 -10.50 11.55
CA SER A 430 -4.47 -11.15 11.92
C SER A 430 -4.67 -12.67 11.94
N MET A 431 -3.91 -13.39 11.10
CA MET A 431 -3.80 -14.85 11.16
C MET A 431 -2.77 -15.27 12.20
N LYS A 432 -3.18 -16.13 13.15
CA LYS A 432 -2.27 -17.04 13.87
C LYS A 432 -2.68 -18.47 13.58
N VAL A 433 -1.81 -19.19 12.87
CA VAL A 433 -1.94 -20.62 12.61
C VAL A 433 -1.59 -21.42 13.88
N ARG A 434 -2.52 -22.25 14.37
CA ARG A 434 -2.17 -23.48 15.12
C ARG A 434 -3.08 -24.63 14.72
N ALA A 435 -2.45 -25.76 14.50
CA ALA A 435 -2.97 -27.02 13.98
C ALA A 435 -4.23 -27.52 14.70
N ALA A 436 -5.21 -27.95 13.91
CA ALA A 436 -6.36 -28.70 14.36
C ALA A 436 -5.98 -30.19 14.48
N ASP A 437 -6.28 -30.79 15.63
CA ASP A 437 -6.36 -32.25 15.75
C ASP A 437 -7.75 -32.63 16.29
N ARG A 438 -8.30 -33.70 15.71
CA ARG A 438 -9.71 -34.06 15.73
C ARG A 438 -10.15 -34.71 17.05
N GLY A 439 -11.31 -34.31 17.54
CA GLY A 439 -12.40 -35.27 17.83
C GLY A 439 -12.66 -35.74 19.27
N THR A 440 -13.94 -35.64 19.63
CA THR A 440 -14.76 -36.57 20.44
C THR A 440 -14.95 -36.31 21.95
N SER A 441 -16.07 -36.86 22.40
CA SER A 441 -16.99 -36.43 23.44
C SER A 441 -16.73 -36.99 24.85
N ALA A 442 -17.11 -36.19 25.84
CA ALA A 442 -17.70 -36.54 27.16
C ALA A 442 -16.91 -37.42 28.15
N GLY A 443 -16.62 -36.84 29.33
CA GLY A 443 -16.80 -37.53 30.62
C GLY A 443 -15.61 -37.59 31.59
N PHE A 444 -15.86 -37.09 32.81
CA PHE A 444 -15.26 -37.47 34.11
C PHE A 444 -13.93 -36.85 34.59
N GLN A 445 -13.91 -36.72 35.92
CA GLN A 445 -13.08 -35.89 36.81
C GLN A 445 -11.63 -36.39 37.04
N ASP A 446 -10.81 -35.46 37.54
CA ASP A 446 -9.69 -35.58 38.49
C ASP A 446 -8.85 -36.88 38.51
N ILE A 447 -7.53 -36.75 38.27
CA ILE A 447 -6.43 -37.23 39.14
C ILE A 447 -5.05 -36.95 38.48
N LEU A 448 -4.28 -36.10 39.19
CA LEU A 448 -2.82 -36.10 39.46
C LEU A 448 -1.76 -36.18 38.33
N ALA A 449 -0.91 -35.15 38.40
CA ALA A 449 0.49 -35.05 37.98
C ALA A 449 1.37 -36.28 38.34
N VAL A 450 2.46 -36.48 37.59
CA VAL A 450 3.88 -36.37 38.01
C VAL A 450 4.79 -36.78 36.83
N HIS A 451 5.92 -36.07 36.67
CA HIS A 451 7.11 -36.29 35.82
C HIS A 451 7.04 -35.67 34.40
N TYR A 452 7.81 -34.65 34.00
CA TYR A 452 9.15 -34.21 34.42
C TYR A 452 9.26 -32.67 34.32
N ALA A 453 9.63 -32.03 35.42
CA ALA A 453 10.31 -30.74 35.43
C ALA A 453 11.75 -31.00 35.88
N LEU A 454 12.74 -30.51 35.13
CA LEU A 454 14.08 -30.11 35.60
C LEU A 454 14.95 -29.68 34.40
N PHE A 455 14.79 -28.44 33.95
CA PHE A 455 15.89 -27.48 33.81
C PHE A 455 15.26 -26.09 33.71
N LEU A 456 15.30 -25.35 34.82
CA LEU A 456 14.70 -24.02 34.94
C LEU A 456 15.71 -22.95 34.50
N GLY A 457 15.21 -22.00 33.72
CA GLY A 457 15.83 -20.70 33.45
C GLY A 457 14.78 -19.82 32.78
N THR A 458 13.98 -19.15 33.60
CA THR A 458 12.94 -18.15 33.30
C THR A 458 13.18 -17.31 32.03
N GLN A 459 12.16 -17.09 31.20
CA GLN A 459 11.37 -15.84 31.15
C GLN A 459 10.23 -15.95 30.12
N ASP A 460 9.07 -15.46 30.55
CA ASP A 460 7.97 -14.84 29.81
C ASP A 460 7.87 -14.99 28.27
N PRO A 461 6.85 -15.69 27.71
CA PRO A 461 6.54 -15.64 26.29
C PRO A 461 5.55 -14.54 25.87
N ASP A 462 5.11 -13.64 26.78
CA ASP A 462 4.21 -12.53 26.42
C ASP A 462 4.94 -11.22 26.06
N ALA A 463 6.25 -11.27 25.81
CA ALA A 463 7.06 -10.12 25.40
C ALA A 463 7.52 -10.18 23.94
N PHE A 464 6.72 -10.67 22.98
CA PHE A 464 7.00 -10.47 21.54
C PHE A 464 5.72 -10.51 20.70
N GLN A 465 4.90 -9.48 20.85
CA GLN A 465 3.98 -9.03 19.80
C GLN A 465 3.86 -7.52 19.85
N TYR A 466 4.81 -6.84 19.21
CA TYR A 466 4.49 -5.55 18.64
C TYR A 466 4.18 -5.73 17.15
N SER A 467 3.18 -4.97 16.71
CA SER A 467 2.59 -4.88 15.39
C SER A 467 3.60 -4.53 14.29
N VAL A 468 3.41 -5.10 13.10
CA VAL A 468 4.09 -4.70 11.86
C VAL A 468 3.34 -3.52 11.20
N GLU A 469 2.89 -2.55 12.01
CA GLU A 469 2.11 -1.38 11.56
C GLU A 469 2.81 -0.05 11.89
N SER A 470 4.11 -0.05 12.20
CA SER A 470 4.88 1.18 12.37
C SER A 470 6.36 1.06 12.01
N LEU A 471 6.71 0.40 10.90
CA LEU A 471 8.02 0.65 10.29
C LEU A 471 7.95 1.95 9.49
N GLY A 472 7.84 3.08 10.22
CA GLY A 472 8.33 4.34 9.69
C GLY A 472 9.76 4.13 9.24
N LYS A 473 10.10 4.53 8.02
CA LYS A 473 11.51 4.63 7.62
C LYS A 473 12.16 5.53 8.66
N SER A 474 12.95 4.97 9.58
CA SER A 474 13.78 5.78 10.47
C SER A 474 14.74 6.53 9.57
N ARG A 475 14.56 7.85 9.42
CA ARG A 475 15.50 8.70 8.70
C ARG A 475 16.53 9.20 9.71
N LEU A 476 17.76 9.41 9.26
CA LEU A 476 18.81 9.97 10.10
C LEU A 476 18.62 11.50 10.15
N PRO A 477 18.48 12.13 11.34
CA PRO A 477 18.38 13.58 11.46
C PRO A 477 19.64 14.27 10.99
N ASP A 478 19.49 15.43 10.35
CA ASP A 478 20.59 16.31 9.98
C ASP A 478 21.25 16.97 11.20
N THR A 479 22.39 17.60 11.00
CA THR A 479 23.14 18.30 12.04
C THR A 479 22.50 19.63 12.45
N GLY A 480 21.69 20.21 11.57
CA GLY A 480 21.06 21.52 11.73
C GLY A 480 21.95 22.70 11.36
N GLN A 481 23.16 22.47 10.83
CA GLN A 481 24.03 23.54 10.33
C GLN A 481 23.48 24.13 9.03
N VAL A 482 23.26 25.45 9.03
CA VAL A 482 22.79 26.22 7.87
C VAL A 482 23.68 27.44 7.60
N ALA A 483 24.82 27.53 8.28
CA ALA A 483 25.76 28.64 8.17
C ALA A 483 27.00 28.18 7.41
N ASP A 484 27.44 28.97 6.45
CA ASP A 484 28.65 28.70 5.67
C ASP A 484 29.90 28.98 6.50
N TYR A 485 30.87 28.07 6.45
CA TYR A 485 32.14 28.16 7.16
C TYR A 485 33.36 28.06 6.22
N THR A 486 33.16 27.89 4.92
CA THR A 486 34.16 28.00 3.86
C THR A 486 33.53 28.53 2.56
N ASP A 487 34.36 28.92 1.59
CA ASP A 487 33.91 29.22 0.23
C ASP A 487 33.93 27.96 -0.67
N THR A 488 34.37 26.82 -0.15
CA THR A 488 34.46 25.54 -0.85
C THR A 488 33.14 24.78 -0.73
N PHE A 489 32.45 24.59 -1.86
CA PHE A 489 31.23 23.78 -1.92
C PHE A 489 31.50 22.33 -1.49
N GLY A 490 30.54 21.75 -0.77
CA GLY A 490 30.58 20.38 -0.23
C GLY A 490 30.45 20.32 1.30
N GLU A 491 30.39 21.46 1.99
CA GLU A 491 30.27 21.51 3.45
C GLU A 491 28.83 21.22 3.94
N ASP A 492 28.63 21.11 5.25
CA ASP A 492 27.34 20.67 5.82
C ASP A 492 26.17 21.59 5.44
N SER A 493 26.39 22.91 5.39
CA SER A 493 25.34 23.87 5.02
C SER A 493 24.96 23.83 3.53
N ASP A 494 25.79 23.21 2.68
CA ASP A 494 25.48 23.02 1.26
C ASP A 494 24.44 21.90 1.03
N TYR A 495 24.21 21.05 2.03
CA TYR A 495 23.25 19.95 1.98
C TYR A 495 22.35 19.95 3.20
N THR A 496 21.12 20.42 3.03
CA THR A 496 20.08 20.18 4.03
C THR A 496 19.46 18.81 3.73
N ILE A 497 19.62 17.83 4.63
CA ILE A 497 19.09 16.44 4.51
C ILE A 497 18.44 15.99 5.83
N ASN A 498 17.11 15.97 5.88
CA ASN A 498 16.30 15.64 7.08
C ASN A 498 16.55 16.61 8.27
N PRO A 499 16.33 17.92 8.13
CA PRO A 499 16.66 18.91 9.15
C PRO A 499 15.91 18.60 10.44
N PRO A 500 16.52 18.86 11.60
CA PRO A 500 15.91 18.53 12.89
C PRO A 500 14.51 19.14 13.02
N SER A 501 13.50 18.27 13.15
CA SER A 501 12.09 18.65 13.23
C SER A 501 11.46 18.01 14.46
N TYR A 502 10.83 18.83 15.30
CA TYR A 502 10.27 18.38 16.57
C TYR A 502 8.88 18.95 16.81
N THR A 503 8.03 18.17 17.47
CA THR A 503 6.70 18.58 17.93
C THR A 503 6.63 18.48 19.46
N ASP A 504 6.43 19.60 20.15
CA ASP A 504 6.11 19.59 21.59
C ASP A 504 4.64 19.25 21.78
N GLN A 505 4.36 18.14 22.45
CA GLN A 505 2.99 17.66 22.66
C GLN A 505 2.27 18.38 23.82
N GLY A 506 2.96 19.23 24.58
CA GLY A 506 2.38 19.97 25.70
C GLY A 506 2.06 19.10 26.93
N ASP A 507 2.36 17.81 26.89
CA ASP A 507 2.14 16.83 27.96
C ASP A 507 3.44 16.39 28.68
N GLY A 508 4.56 17.04 28.33
CA GLY A 508 5.91 16.70 28.81
C GLY A 508 6.69 15.80 27.86
N THR A 509 6.18 15.52 26.66
CA THR A 509 6.88 14.76 25.61
C THR A 509 7.16 15.61 24.37
N VAL A 510 8.19 15.21 23.61
CA VAL A 510 8.57 15.79 22.32
C VAL A 510 8.65 14.67 21.30
N THR A 511 7.92 14.79 20.20
CA THR A 511 8.08 13.89 19.05
C THR A 511 9.21 14.41 18.17
N ASP A 512 10.18 13.55 17.86
CA ASP A 512 11.11 13.76 16.76
C ASP A 512 10.42 13.35 15.45
N ASN A 513 10.11 14.33 14.62
CA ASN A 513 9.35 14.13 13.39
C ASN A 513 10.20 13.45 12.28
N VAL A 514 11.53 13.38 12.46
CA VAL A 514 12.44 12.71 11.51
C VAL A 514 12.55 11.22 11.81
N THR A 515 12.71 10.86 13.08
CA THR A 515 12.88 9.45 13.50
C THR A 515 11.57 8.78 13.90
N GLY A 516 10.52 9.55 14.22
CA GLY A 516 9.29 9.07 14.82
C GLY A 516 9.39 8.72 16.31
N LEU A 517 10.57 8.93 16.93
CA LEU A 517 10.79 8.65 18.35
C LEU A 517 10.14 9.71 19.23
N ILE A 518 9.63 9.28 20.38
CA ILE A 518 9.04 10.17 21.39
C ILE A 518 10.04 10.31 22.53
N TRP A 519 10.40 11.54 22.84
CA TRP A 519 11.40 11.90 23.83
C TRP A 519 10.78 12.53 25.06
N GLN A 520 11.37 12.26 26.21
CA GLN A 520 11.11 13.00 27.43
C GLN A 520 11.56 14.47 27.24
N ARG A 521 10.65 15.44 27.43
CA ARG A 521 10.94 16.86 27.21
C ARG A 521 11.91 17.43 28.24
N LEU A 522 11.60 17.29 29.53
CA LEU A 522 12.48 17.66 30.63
C LEU A 522 13.28 16.44 31.06
N ASP A 523 14.60 16.51 31.10
CA ASP A 523 15.43 15.37 31.50
C ASP A 523 15.18 14.98 32.98
N GLY A 524 15.49 13.73 33.33
CA GLY A 524 15.25 13.18 34.66
C GLY A 524 16.26 13.62 35.74
N GLY A 525 17.18 14.53 35.41
CA GLY A 525 18.25 14.97 36.30
C GLY A 525 19.45 14.03 36.37
N SER A 526 20.44 14.42 37.19
CA SER A 526 21.71 13.71 37.35
C SER A 526 21.58 12.45 38.21
N MET A 527 22.01 11.30 37.69
CA MET A 527 22.01 10.01 38.39
C MET A 527 23.14 9.09 37.92
N ASP A 528 23.41 8.01 38.66
CA ASP A 528 24.28 6.94 38.16
C ASP A 528 23.58 6.09 37.11
N TRP A 529 24.33 5.21 36.42
CA TRP A 529 23.80 4.49 35.27
C TRP A 529 22.79 3.39 35.66
N GLU A 530 22.93 2.77 36.83
CA GLU A 530 21.98 1.75 37.29
C GLU A 530 20.65 2.41 37.70
N ASP A 531 20.72 3.54 38.40
CA ASP A 531 19.56 4.37 38.71
C ASP A 531 18.92 4.96 37.44
N ALA A 532 19.70 5.25 36.40
CA ALA A 532 19.20 5.69 35.09
C ALA A 532 18.34 4.62 34.41
N ILE A 533 18.79 3.36 34.39
CA ILE A 533 18.00 2.25 33.86
C ILE A 533 16.69 2.11 34.66
N ALA A 534 16.79 2.10 36.00
CA ALA A 534 15.63 1.98 36.86
C ALA A 534 14.65 3.17 36.72
N TYR A 535 15.16 4.38 36.51
CA TYR A 535 14.34 5.56 36.24
C TYR A 535 13.55 5.40 34.95
N ALA A 536 14.18 4.92 33.87
CA ALA A 536 13.50 4.72 32.59
C ALA A 536 12.38 3.67 32.71
N ASP A 537 12.67 2.52 33.34
CA ASP A 537 11.73 1.41 33.51
C ASP A 537 10.50 1.78 34.36
N LEU A 538 10.64 2.75 35.26
CA LEU A 538 9.58 3.20 36.17
C LEU A 538 8.91 4.50 35.73
N LEU A 539 9.38 5.12 34.64
CA LEU A 539 8.84 6.40 34.18
C LEU A 539 7.42 6.21 33.65
N SER A 540 6.48 6.93 34.26
CA SER A 540 5.12 7.08 33.76
C SER A 540 4.89 8.54 33.36
N LEU A 541 4.94 8.82 32.07
CA LEU A 541 4.83 10.18 31.50
C LEU A 541 3.89 10.18 30.30
N ALA A 542 3.01 11.19 30.21
CA ALA A 542 2.00 11.32 29.15
C ALA A 542 1.10 10.09 28.96
N GLY A 543 0.87 9.32 30.02
CA GLY A 543 0.09 8.08 29.98
C GLY A 543 0.85 6.85 29.47
N TYR A 544 2.13 7.00 29.10
CA TYR A 544 3.02 5.91 28.68
C TYR A 544 3.85 5.37 29.84
N GLN A 545 4.13 4.06 29.80
CA GLN A 545 4.93 3.33 30.79
C GLN A 545 6.05 2.49 30.15
N ASP A 546 6.24 2.58 28.84
CA ASP A 546 7.23 1.83 28.06
C ASP A 546 8.40 2.71 27.62
N TRP A 547 8.88 3.54 28.56
CA TRP A 547 10.05 4.38 28.38
C TRP A 547 11.34 3.57 28.54
N ARG A 548 12.38 3.94 27.81
CA ARG A 548 13.71 3.29 27.90
C ARG A 548 14.83 4.31 27.83
N LEU A 549 16.03 3.89 28.23
CA LEU A 549 17.25 4.61 27.88
C LEU A 549 17.49 4.54 26.35
N PRO A 550 17.91 5.64 25.73
CA PRO A 550 18.22 5.68 24.30
C PRO A 550 19.52 4.94 23.99
N THR A 551 19.64 4.46 22.76
CA THR A 551 20.94 4.03 22.21
C THR A 551 21.87 5.23 22.03
N SER A 552 23.15 4.96 21.81
CA SER A 552 24.15 5.98 21.51
C SER A 552 23.79 6.78 20.25
N ASP A 553 23.30 6.12 19.21
CA ASP A 553 22.91 6.77 17.96
C ASP A 553 21.60 7.58 18.10
N GLU A 554 20.61 7.07 18.83
CA GLU A 554 19.35 7.79 19.07
C GLU A 554 19.59 9.10 19.84
N LEU A 555 20.39 9.04 20.91
CA LEU A 555 20.68 10.23 21.73
C LEU A 555 21.61 11.20 21.01
N PHE A 556 22.53 10.71 20.18
CA PHE A 556 23.35 11.56 19.31
C PHE A 556 22.50 12.23 18.22
N GLY A 557 21.47 11.53 17.73
CA GLY A 557 20.55 12.01 16.70
C GLY A 557 19.81 13.30 17.08
N ILE A 558 19.52 13.54 18.36
CA ILE A 558 18.81 14.76 18.80
C ILE A 558 19.73 15.98 18.99
N LEU A 559 21.05 15.83 18.83
CA LEU A 559 21.98 16.96 18.95
C LEU A 559 21.84 17.93 17.78
N ASP A 560 21.90 19.22 18.07
CA ASP A 560 21.91 20.32 17.09
C ASP A 560 23.32 20.92 17.05
N HIS A 561 24.07 20.62 15.99
CA HIS A 561 25.47 21.01 15.83
C HIS A 561 25.64 22.43 15.28
N SER A 562 24.54 23.14 14.97
CA SER A 562 24.58 24.60 14.80
C SER A 562 24.74 25.33 16.14
N ARG A 563 24.48 24.64 17.25
CA ARG A 563 24.54 25.17 18.61
C ARG A 563 25.75 24.65 19.36
N HIS A 564 26.12 25.37 20.41
CA HIS A 564 27.15 24.94 21.33
C HIS A 564 26.74 25.29 22.77
N ASN A 565 26.85 24.32 23.69
CA ASN A 565 26.65 24.46 25.14
C ASN A 565 25.25 24.97 25.58
N PRO A 566 24.17 24.17 25.41
CA PRO A 566 24.17 22.81 24.91
C PRO A 566 23.97 22.73 23.39
N ALA A 567 24.54 21.70 22.76
CA ALA A 567 24.26 21.29 21.38
C ALA A 567 22.89 20.59 21.28
N LEU A 568 21.85 21.21 21.79
CA LEU A 568 20.46 20.75 21.77
C LEU A 568 19.55 21.90 21.36
N ASN A 569 18.44 21.58 20.69
CA ASN A 569 17.40 22.57 20.44
C ASN A 569 16.66 22.89 21.75
N THR A 570 17.06 23.97 22.43
CA THR A 570 16.55 24.34 23.76
C THR A 570 15.07 24.75 23.77
N THR A 571 14.47 24.98 22.60
CA THR A 571 13.03 25.20 22.47
C THR A 571 12.24 23.92 22.77
N TYR A 572 12.76 22.77 22.33
CA TYR A 572 12.12 21.47 22.53
C TYR A 572 12.70 20.69 23.70
N PHE A 573 13.99 20.85 23.98
CA PHE A 573 14.67 20.20 25.08
C PHE A 573 15.21 21.28 26.04
N PRO A 574 14.40 21.72 27.04
CA PRO A 574 14.81 22.75 27.96
C PRO A 574 16.19 22.46 28.56
N GLN A 575 17.01 23.52 28.63
CA GLN A 575 18.37 23.42 29.16
C GLN A 575 18.35 22.94 30.62
N SER A 576 19.17 21.94 30.91
CA SER A 576 19.41 21.41 32.25
C SER A 576 20.86 21.67 32.70
N GLU A 577 21.23 21.20 33.90
CA GLU A 577 22.61 21.27 34.41
C GLU A 577 23.51 20.12 33.90
N ALA A 578 23.03 19.31 32.95
CA ALA A 578 23.72 18.15 32.41
C ALA A 578 25.02 18.55 31.70
N GLN A 579 26.11 17.84 31.99
CA GLN A 579 27.32 17.86 31.16
C GLN A 579 27.30 16.72 30.13
N TYR A 580 26.62 15.64 30.48
CA TYR A 580 26.49 14.42 29.69
C TYR A 580 25.11 13.81 29.89
N TRP A 581 24.69 12.95 28.96
CA TRP A 581 23.51 12.10 29.11
C TRP A 581 23.87 10.62 28.89
N TRP A 582 23.30 9.76 29.75
CA TRP A 582 23.49 8.31 29.66
C TRP A 582 22.78 7.72 28.44
N THR A 583 23.42 6.71 27.84
CA THR A 583 22.83 5.79 26.86
C THR A 583 22.66 4.41 27.49
N CYS A 584 21.99 3.48 26.80
CA CYS A 584 21.87 2.09 27.25
C CYS A 584 23.08 1.20 26.89
N GLU A 585 24.10 1.72 26.19
CA GLU A 585 25.14 0.91 25.56
C GLU A 585 26.49 1.04 26.27
N THR A 586 27.10 -0.11 26.55
CA THR A 586 28.47 -0.18 27.08
C THR A 586 29.49 -0.30 25.96
N ARG A 587 30.74 0.07 26.23
CA ARG A 587 31.82 -0.07 25.25
C ARG A 587 32.18 -1.55 25.09
N ALA A 588 32.28 -2.03 23.84
CA ALA A 588 32.46 -3.45 23.52
C ALA A 588 33.64 -4.14 24.24
N ASP A 589 34.74 -3.43 24.49
CA ASP A 589 35.94 -3.96 25.15
C ASP A 589 35.99 -3.72 26.67
N ASP A 590 35.10 -2.89 27.22
CA ASP A 590 35.12 -2.47 28.63
C ASP A 590 33.71 -2.12 29.12
N SER A 591 33.04 -3.11 29.72
CA SER A 591 31.68 -2.95 30.26
C SER A 591 31.59 -2.02 31.47
N SER A 592 32.72 -1.55 32.03
CA SER A 592 32.73 -0.52 33.07
C SER A 592 32.55 0.90 32.50
N ARG A 593 32.53 1.01 31.17
CA ARG A 593 32.34 2.26 30.45
C ARG A 593 31.06 2.21 29.64
N VAL A 594 30.30 3.29 29.74
CA VAL A 594 29.02 3.49 29.06
C VAL A 594 29.18 4.66 28.09
N TRP A 595 28.59 4.53 26.91
CA TRP A 595 28.53 5.63 25.95
C TRP A 595 27.71 6.78 26.51
N VAL A 596 28.25 7.99 26.45
CA VAL A 596 27.54 9.21 26.81
C VAL A 596 27.68 10.26 25.71
N VAL A 597 26.60 10.99 25.52
CA VAL A 597 26.57 12.19 24.67
C VAL A 597 26.84 13.40 25.56
N ASN A 598 27.68 14.33 25.12
CA ASN A 598 28.03 15.51 25.90
C ASN A 598 27.27 16.78 25.45
N GLU A 599 27.19 17.77 26.32
CA GLU A 599 26.55 19.06 26.03
C GLU A 599 27.22 19.86 24.89
N GLY A 600 28.45 19.51 24.52
CA GLY A 600 29.20 20.15 23.43
C GLY A 600 28.95 19.54 22.05
N GLY A 601 28.16 18.48 21.93
CA GLY A 601 27.85 17.80 20.65
C GLY A 601 28.69 16.56 20.34
N GLY A 602 29.57 16.12 21.24
CA GLY A 602 30.40 14.92 21.05
C GLY A 602 29.84 13.67 21.74
N ILE A 603 30.36 12.50 21.34
CA ILE A 603 30.05 11.21 21.99
C ILE A 603 31.31 10.45 22.37
N GLY A 604 31.32 9.87 23.57
CA GLY A 604 32.45 9.11 24.09
C GLY A 604 32.09 8.25 25.30
N ALA A 605 32.87 7.21 25.57
CA ALA A 605 32.60 6.28 26.65
C ALA A 605 33.23 6.74 27.99
N HIS A 606 32.38 6.97 29.00
CA HIS A 606 32.74 7.37 30.35
C HIS A 606 32.60 6.22 31.34
N ARG A 607 33.38 6.22 32.43
CA ARG A 607 33.23 5.18 33.46
C ARG A 607 31.96 5.41 34.25
N ILE A 608 31.27 4.34 34.62
CA ILE A 608 30.06 4.40 35.47
C ILE A 608 30.34 5.18 36.78
N SER A 609 31.55 5.04 37.33
CA SER A 609 31.99 5.72 38.56
C SER A 609 32.26 7.23 38.43
N GLU A 610 32.24 7.80 37.23
CA GLU A 610 32.54 9.23 37.02
C GLU A 610 31.34 10.14 37.27
N SER A 611 30.12 9.58 37.42
CA SER A 611 28.94 10.36 37.77
C SER A 611 29.06 10.93 39.18
N ALA A 612 28.52 12.14 39.38
CA ALA A 612 28.50 12.80 40.68
C ALA A 612 27.80 11.94 41.76
N GLN A 613 26.79 11.15 41.37
CA GLN A 613 26.08 10.27 42.30
C GLN A 613 26.82 8.97 42.62
N ALA A 614 27.73 8.52 41.74
CA ALA A 614 28.67 7.44 42.05
C ALA A 614 29.96 7.92 42.74
N GLY A 615 30.03 9.20 43.14
CA GLY A 615 31.18 9.80 43.83
C GLY A 615 32.23 10.45 42.92
N GLY A 616 31.93 10.59 41.62
CA GLY A 616 32.74 11.32 40.64
C GLY A 616 32.43 12.82 40.60
N ASP A 617 32.90 13.51 39.56
CA ASP A 617 32.74 14.97 39.39
C ASP A 617 31.85 15.36 38.20
N LYS A 618 31.33 14.39 37.44
CA LYS A 618 30.53 14.65 36.23
C LYS A 618 29.03 14.65 36.51
N ARG A 619 28.31 15.66 35.99
CA ARG A 619 26.84 15.68 36.01
C ARG A 619 26.31 14.95 34.79
N ILE A 620 25.97 13.67 34.95
CA ILE A 620 25.46 12.81 33.88
C ILE A 620 23.96 12.60 34.11
N HIS A 621 23.14 13.12 33.22
CA HIS A 621 21.69 13.10 33.30
C HIS A 621 21.08 11.94 32.50
N ILE A 622 19.78 11.72 32.68
CA ILE A 622 18.98 10.80 31.88
C ILE A 622 17.93 11.54 31.06
N ARG A 623 17.77 11.17 29.80
CA ARG A 623 16.62 11.54 28.99
C ARG A 623 16.05 10.28 28.37
N CYS A 624 14.82 9.93 28.72
CA CYS A 624 14.19 8.71 28.21
C CYS A 624 13.64 8.92 26.79
N VAL A 625 13.61 7.82 26.04
CA VAL A 625 13.00 7.73 24.71
C VAL A 625 11.98 6.59 24.70
N LYS A 626 10.98 6.71 23.83
CA LYS A 626 9.99 5.69 23.52
C LYS A 626 9.89 5.54 22.01
N GLY A 627 9.66 4.30 21.57
CA GLY A 627 9.60 3.91 20.16
C GLY A 627 10.48 2.70 19.88
N GLN A 628 10.19 1.99 18.80
CA GLN A 628 10.99 0.85 18.38
C GLN A 628 12.25 1.31 17.65
N THR A 629 13.38 0.72 17.99
CA THR A 629 14.59 0.80 17.17
C THR A 629 14.37 -0.10 15.94
N VAL A 630 14.29 0.51 14.76
CA VAL A 630 14.13 -0.23 13.50
C VAL A 630 15.42 -0.99 13.20
N GLN A 631 15.41 -2.31 13.42
CA GLN A 631 16.51 -3.20 13.05
C GLN A 631 16.14 -3.91 11.75
N LEU A 632 16.63 -3.39 10.62
CA LEU A 632 16.46 -4.04 9.32
C LEU A 632 17.48 -5.17 9.16
N SER A 633 17.04 -6.29 8.60
CA SER A 633 17.91 -7.43 8.28
C SER A 633 17.59 -7.95 6.88
N PRO A 634 18.52 -7.83 5.91
CA PRO A 634 19.86 -7.22 6.05
C PRO A 634 19.83 -5.68 6.11
N ARG A 635 20.69 -5.06 6.95
CA ARG A 635 20.92 -3.60 6.97
C ARG A 635 21.72 -3.15 5.74
N TRP A 636 22.77 -3.90 5.40
CA TRP A 636 23.69 -3.58 4.31
C TRP A 636 23.37 -4.41 3.07
N MET A 637 23.28 -3.77 1.92
CA MET A 637 23.19 -4.43 0.61
C MET A 637 24.37 -4.01 -0.26
N ASP A 638 25.23 -4.97 -0.59
CA ASP A 638 26.29 -4.79 -1.58
C ASP A 638 25.67 -4.74 -2.99
N ASN A 639 25.84 -3.61 -3.67
CA ASN A 639 25.28 -3.37 -4.99
C ASN A 639 26.13 -4.02 -6.11
N ASN A 640 27.27 -4.64 -5.78
CA ASN A 640 28.22 -5.29 -6.68
C ASN A 640 28.83 -4.37 -7.75
N ASP A 641 28.84 -3.06 -7.50
CA ASP A 641 29.37 -2.02 -8.39
C ASP A 641 30.41 -1.11 -7.69
N GLY A 642 30.83 -1.49 -6.48
CA GLY A 642 31.71 -0.69 -5.61
C GLY A 642 30.95 0.20 -4.62
N THR A 643 29.62 0.08 -4.54
CA THR A 643 28.78 0.81 -3.58
C THR A 643 28.00 -0.12 -2.66
N VAL A 644 27.63 0.39 -1.48
CA VAL A 644 26.82 -0.32 -0.48
C VAL A 644 25.63 0.54 -0.09
N THR A 645 24.43 -0.04 -0.15
CA THR A 645 23.20 0.59 0.35
C THR A 645 23.01 0.29 1.84
N ASP A 646 22.86 1.33 2.66
CA ASP A 646 22.44 1.22 4.06
C ASP A 646 20.92 1.37 4.16
N HIS A 647 20.20 0.26 4.31
CA HIS A 647 18.74 0.29 4.43
C HIS A 647 18.25 1.00 5.70
N ALA A 648 19.09 1.12 6.75
CA ALA A 648 18.69 1.80 7.98
C ALA A 648 18.63 3.33 7.82
N THR A 649 19.50 3.91 7.00
CA THR A 649 19.56 5.36 6.74
C THR A 649 19.05 5.75 5.35
N ASN A 650 18.92 4.78 4.45
CA ASN A 650 18.76 4.90 3.00
C ASN A 650 19.93 5.59 2.28
N LEU A 651 21.10 5.71 2.91
CA LEU A 651 22.30 6.26 2.28
C LEU A 651 23.00 5.21 1.40
N ILE A 652 23.71 5.67 0.38
CA ILE A 652 24.61 4.83 -0.42
C ILE A 652 26.05 5.27 -0.15
N TRP A 653 26.87 4.31 0.26
CA TRP A 653 28.26 4.53 0.66
C TRP A 653 29.21 3.94 -0.37
N GLU A 654 30.39 4.55 -0.53
CA GLU A 654 31.49 3.88 -1.22
C GLU A 654 31.92 2.64 -0.40
N GLN A 655 32.05 1.49 -1.09
CA GLN A 655 32.44 0.25 -0.44
C GLN A 655 33.93 0.25 -0.07
N THR A 656 34.76 0.78 -0.98
CA THR A 656 36.22 0.92 -0.82
C THR A 656 36.57 2.40 -0.97
N GLY A 657 37.14 2.99 0.07
CA GLY A 657 37.43 4.42 0.14
C GLY A 657 38.90 4.75 -0.12
N SER A 658 39.20 6.04 -0.13
CA SER A 658 40.57 6.50 -0.34
C SER A 658 41.47 6.22 0.87
N SER A 659 42.64 5.63 0.64
CA SER A 659 43.69 5.51 1.66
C SER A 659 44.50 6.79 1.84
N ALA A 660 44.26 7.83 1.03
CA ALA A 660 44.98 9.09 1.10
C ALA A 660 44.38 9.99 2.18
N LYS A 661 45.24 10.49 3.08
CA LYS A 661 44.86 11.49 4.07
C LYS A 661 44.93 12.89 3.47
N MET A 662 43.97 13.74 3.82
CA MET A 662 43.87 15.10 3.28
C MET A 662 43.28 16.10 4.28
N THR A 663 43.54 17.37 4.04
CA THR A 663 42.93 18.49 4.77
C THR A 663 41.43 18.58 4.49
N TRP A 664 40.67 19.17 5.40
CA TRP A 664 39.22 19.26 5.29
C TRP A 664 38.76 19.93 3.98
N GLU A 665 39.40 21.02 3.56
CA GLU A 665 39.08 21.69 2.28
C GLU A 665 39.28 20.78 1.05
N HIS A 666 40.31 19.93 1.07
CA HIS A 666 40.54 18.98 -0.02
C HIS A 666 39.57 17.81 0.03
N ALA A 667 39.10 17.44 1.23
CA ALA A 667 38.10 16.38 1.41
C ALA A 667 36.76 16.74 0.75
N LEU A 668 36.31 18.01 0.88
CA LEU A 668 35.10 18.49 0.21
C LEU A 668 35.23 18.38 -1.31
N VAL A 669 36.27 19.00 -1.88
CA VAL A 669 36.53 18.97 -3.33
C VAL A 669 36.67 17.55 -3.86
N GLN A 670 37.41 16.69 -3.15
CA GLN A 670 37.64 15.30 -3.57
C GLN A 670 36.35 14.47 -3.61
N ALA A 671 35.39 14.75 -2.72
CA ALA A 671 34.10 14.07 -2.70
C ALA A 671 33.23 14.54 -3.88
N GLU A 672 33.13 15.85 -4.11
CA GLU A 672 32.34 16.42 -5.21
C GLU A 672 32.85 16.05 -6.61
N GLU A 673 34.16 15.87 -6.77
CA GLU A 673 34.73 15.43 -8.05
C GLU A 673 34.63 13.91 -8.28
N MET A 674 34.07 13.15 -7.33
CA MET A 674 34.05 11.70 -7.40
C MET A 674 32.98 11.19 -8.39
N THR A 675 33.40 10.27 -9.26
CA THR A 675 32.49 9.47 -10.08
C THR A 675 32.65 7.99 -9.74
N LEU A 676 31.59 7.36 -9.25
CA LEU A 676 31.57 5.93 -8.90
C LEU A 676 30.21 5.31 -9.27
N ALA A 677 30.23 4.10 -9.83
CA ALA A 677 29.04 3.38 -10.30
C ALA A 677 28.14 4.18 -11.29
N GLY A 678 28.72 5.14 -12.02
CA GLY A 678 28.00 6.00 -12.97
C GLY A 678 27.33 7.23 -12.35
N TRP A 679 27.60 7.51 -11.07
CA TRP A 679 27.05 8.63 -10.32
C TRP A 679 28.10 9.69 -10.05
N GLU A 680 27.68 10.95 -10.07
CA GLU A 680 28.51 12.16 -9.92
C GLU A 680 28.04 13.07 -8.76
N ASP A 681 27.08 12.62 -7.95
CA ASP A 681 26.46 13.34 -6.82
C ASP A 681 26.99 12.89 -5.46
N TRP A 682 28.26 12.49 -5.42
CA TRP A 682 28.94 12.07 -4.20
C TRP A 682 29.39 13.27 -3.38
N ARG A 683 29.33 13.15 -2.06
CA ARG A 683 29.71 14.21 -1.12
C ARG A 683 30.38 13.66 0.14
N LEU A 684 30.96 14.57 0.92
CA LEU A 684 31.46 14.24 2.26
C LEU A 684 30.26 14.10 3.22
N PRO A 685 30.18 13.04 4.04
CA PRO A 685 29.07 12.84 4.97
C PRO A 685 29.11 13.90 6.08
N ASN A 686 27.94 14.29 6.56
CA ASN A 686 27.86 15.05 7.80
C ASN A 686 28.21 14.16 9.01
N ILE A 687 28.40 14.75 10.19
CA ILE A 687 28.91 13.99 11.36
C ILE A 687 27.95 12.89 11.83
N LYS A 688 26.63 13.09 11.65
CA LYS A 688 25.62 12.09 12.02
C LYS A 688 25.64 10.93 11.05
N GLU A 689 25.70 11.22 9.75
CA GLU A 689 25.86 10.21 8.69
C GLU A 689 27.13 9.40 8.89
N LEU A 690 28.28 10.05 9.09
CA LEU A 690 29.55 9.37 9.30
C LEU A 690 29.50 8.46 10.54
N ARG A 691 28.89 8.92 11.64
CA ARG A 691 28.77 8.13 12.87
C ARG A 691 27.85 6.92 12.70
N SER A 692 26.89 6.97 11.78
CA SER A 692 25.98 5.85 11.50
C SER A 692 26.68 4.58 10.99
N LEU A 693 27.89 4.71 10.44
CA LEU A 693 28.73 3.57 10.03
C LEU A 693 29.31 2.77 11.20
N THR A 694 29.30 3.33 12.42
CA THR A 694 29.94 2.68 13.56
C THR A 694 29.17 1.44 13.99
N ASP A 695 29.86 0.30 14.08
CA ASP A 695 29.38 -0.88 14.79
C ASP A 695 29.93 -0.87 16.22
N ILE A 696 29.07 -0.51 17.17
CA ILE A 696 29.42 -0.38 18.59
C ILE A 696 29.86 -1.70 19.24
N THR A 697 29.60 -2.85 18.59
CA THR A 697 30.02 -4.16 19.06
C THR A 697 31.47 -4.50 18.66
N GLN A 698 32.06 -3.70 17.77
CA GLN A 698 33.40 -3.87 17.25
C GLN A 698 34.35 -2.78 17.76
N THR A 699 35.65 -3.06 17.75
CA THR A 699 36.69 -2.08 18.05
C THR A 699 37.89 -2.33 17.15
N ASN A 700 38.56 -1.26 16.71
CA ASN A 700 39.79 -1.29 15.91
C ASN A 700 39.71 -2.10 14.59
N PRO A 701 38.89 -1.69 13.59
CA PRO A 701 37.94 -0.58 13.61
C PRO A 701 36.54 -0.99 14.09
N ALA A 702 35.76 -0.02 14.56
CA ALA A 702 34.37 -0.17 15.00
C ALA A 702 33.41 -0.05 13.79
N VAL A 703 33.51 -0.97 12.84
CA VAL A 703 32.70 -1.02 11.60
C VAL A 703 32.63 -2.47 11.10
N ASP A 704 31.61 -2.80 10.32
CA ASP A 704 31.52 -4.12 9.69
C ASP A 704 32.53 -4.28 8.52
N LEU A 705 33.67 -4.92 8.81
CA LEU A 705 34.71 -5.21 7.82
C LEU A 705 34.29 -6.22 6.73
N ALA A 706 33.18 -6.95 6.91
CA ALA A 706 32.66 -7.78 5.83
C ALA A 706 32.02 -6.93 4.73
N VAL A 707 31.49 -5.76 5.10
CA VAL A 707 30.84 -4.79 4.20
C VAL A 707 31.85 -3.78 3.68
N PHE A 708 32.73 -3.28 4.56
CA PHE A 708 33.75 -2.29 4.24
C PHE A 708 35.17 -2.83 4.46
N PRO A 709 35.71 -3.62 3.51
CA PRO A 709 36.90 -4.44 3.73
C PRO A 709 38.22 -3.65 3.90
N ASP A 710 38.26 -2.38 3.51
CA ASP A 710 39.44 -1.52 3.52
C ASP A 710 39.41 -0.44 4.64
N PHE A 711 38.39 -0.47 5.50
CA PHE A 711 38.21 0.54 6.53
C PHE A 711 39.35 0.53 7.56
N GLN A 712 39.89 1.70 7.87
CA GLN A 712 41.02 1.85 8.78
C GLN A 712 40.57 2.34 10.16
N SER A 713 41.29 1.93 11.21
CA SER A 713 41.09 2.43 12.57
C SER A 713 41.78 3.79 12.76
N ASP A 714 41.16 4.85 12.25
CA ASP A 714 41.71 6.23 12.26
C ASP A 714 40.59 7.28 12.40
N ASP A 715 40.95 8.56 12.36
CA ASP A 715 40.00 9.68 12.28
C ASP A 715 39.53 9.90 10.83
N TYR A 716 38.22 10.06 10.66
CA TYR A 716 37.57 10.38 9.38
C TYR A 716 36.89 11.75 9.44
N TRP A 717 37.03 12.54 8.37
CA TRP A 717 36.38 13.84 8.24
C TRP A 717 34.87 13.71 8.01
N SER A 718 34.09 14.57 8.67
CA SER A 718 32.74 14.94 8.23
C SER A 718 32.73 16.33 7.60
N SER A 719 31.66 16.66 6.86
CA SER A 719 31.37 18.01 6.35
C SER A 719 30.98 19.00 7.46
N THR A 720 30.61 18.53 8.66
CA THR A 720 30.15 19.38 9.77
C THR A 720 31.28 20.17 10.43
N THR A 721 31.18 21.49 10.43
CA THR A 721 32.11 22.40 11.12
C THR A 721 31.82 22.43 12.64
N LEU A 722 32.79 22.75 13.49
CA LEU A 722 32.50 23.02 14.91
C LEU A 722 31.96 24.45 15.06
N ALA A 723 30.66 24.64 15.26
CA ALA A 723 30.03 25.98 15.31
C ALA A 723 30.67 26.95 16.32
N GLY A 724 31.15 26.45 17.47
CA GLY A 724 31.84 27.27 18.47
C GLY A 724 33.30 27.63 18.13
N ASN A 725 33.89 26.99 17.12
CA ASN A 725 35.26 27.26 16.62
C ASN A 725 35.40 26.81 15.15
N PRO A 726 35.09 27.70 14.19
CA PRO A 726 35.08 27.37 12.76
C PRO A 726 36.42 26.92 12.14
N GLU A 727 37.55 27.09 12.84
CA GLU A 727 38.86 26.55 12.41
C GLU A 727 38.95 25.03 12.57
N ARG A 728 37.92 24.39 13.12
CA ARG A 728 37.84 22.95 13.40
C ARG A 728 36.58 22.36 12.77
N ALA A 729 36.66 21.09 12.39
CA ALA A 729 35.52 20.31 11.93
C ALA A 729 35.39 19.02 12.74
N TRP A 730 34.18 18.47 12.77
CA TRP A 730 33.89 17.22 13.46
C TRP A 730 34.48 16.02 12.72
N THR A 731 34.72 14.96 13.48
CA THR A 731 35.38 13.73 13.04
C THR A 731 34.84 12.55 13.83
N THR A 732 34.79 11.38 13.20
CA THR A 732 34.57 10.11 13.88
C THR A 732 35.87 9.31 13.91
N ASN A 733 36.33 8.94 15.11
CA ASN A 733 37.45 8.02 15.28
C ASN A 733 36.93 6.58 15.33
N PHE A 734 37.27 5.78 14.31
CA PHE A 734 36.78 4.41 14.20
C PHE A 734 37.56 3.39 15.06
N SER A 735 38.46 3.79 15.95
CA SER A 735 39.00 2.84 16.95
C SER A 735 37.90 2.33 17.88
N PHE A 736 36.95 3.20 18.22
CA PHE A 736 35.79 2.88 19.05
C PHE A 736 34.48 3.51 18.53
N GLY A 737 34.52 4.42 17.55
CA GLY A 737 33.35 5.21 17.12
C GLY A 737 33.14 6.49 17.95
N THR A 738 34.21 7.12 18.44
CA THR A 738 34.10 8.36 19.23
C THR A 738 33.99 9.58 18.31
N VAL A 739 33.07 10.49 18.60
CA VAL A 739 32.93 11.76 17.86
C VAL A 739 33.67 12.87 18.61
N SER A 740 34.60 13.53 17.91
CA SER A 740 35.36 14.68 18.38
C SER A 740 35.64 15.62 17.21
N TYR A 741 36.57 16.56 17.37
CA TYR A 741 36.88 17.54 16.34
C TYR A 741 38.39 17.76 16.19
N GLN A 742 38.81 18.06 14.97
CA GLN A 742 40.21 18.32 14.62
C GLN A 742 40.34 19.68 13.89
N PRO A 743 41.53 20.32 13.90
CA PRO A 743 41.79 21.50 13.07
C PRO A 743 41.60 21.16 11.58
N LYS A 744 40.92 22.01 10.79
CA LYS A 744 40.65 21.79 9.35
C LYS A 744 41.93 21.58 8.52
N THR A 745 43.10 21.93 9.06
CA THR A 745 44.44 21.73 8.49
C THR A 745 45.08 20.36 8.76
N ALA A 746 44.42 19.47 9.51
CA ALA A 746 44.91 18.11 9.73
C ALA A 746 44.67 17.20 8.52
N ASP A 747 45.59 16.26 8.27
CA ASP A 747 45.45 15.25 7.22
C ASP A 747 44.73 14.01 7.78
N LEU A 748 43.44 13.82 7.43
CA LEU A 748 42.60 12.69 7.88
C LEU A 748 41.99 11.93 6.70
N LEU A 749 41.40 10.76 6.98
CA LEU A 749 40.73 9.94 5.97
C LEU A 749 39.31 10.46 5.67
N ILE A 750 38.74 10.01 4.55
CA ILE A 750 37.36 10.31 4.17
C ILE A 750 36.64 9.01 3.82
N ARG A 751 35.31 9.03 3.94
CA ARG A 751 34.46 8.07 3.26
C ARG A 751 33.30 8.80 2.62
N CYS A 752 33.19 8.74 1.29
CA CYS A 752 32.17 9.45 0.56
C CYS A 752 30.81 8.75 0.66
N VAL A 753 29.77 9.58 0.69
CA VAL A 753 28.37 9.15 0.74
C VAL A 753 27.62 9.87 -0.37
N ARG A 754 26.52 9.28 -0.80
CA ARG A 754 25.48 10.00 -1.53
C ARG A 754 24.15 9.76 -0.85
N GLY A 755 23.24 10.70 -1.03
CA GLY A 755 21.89 10.58 -0.48
C GLY A 755 21.18 9.31 -1.02
N PRO A 756 20.08 8.88 -0.38
CA PRO A 756 19.03 8.18 -1.13
C PRO A 756 18.73 8.99 -2.40
N GLU A 757 18.29 8.35 -3.49
CA GLU A 757 17.67 9.05 -4.63
C GLU A 757 16.91 10.27 -4.10
N ALA A 758 17.32 11.47 -4.54
CA ALA A 758 17.14 12.74 -3.82
C ALA A 758 15.82 12.78 -3.04
N THR A 759 15.94 12.75 -1.70
CA THR A 759 14.84 13.13 -0.81
C THR A 759 15.24 14.35 0.02
N PRO A 760 14.27 15.24 0.30
CA PRO A 760 14.46 16.65 -0.06
C PRO A 760 14.21 17.53 1.14
N THR A 761 15.14 18.41 1.47
CA THR A 761 14.91 19.33 2.57
C THR A 761 15.59 20.64 2.26
N ASP A 762 14.79 21.62 1.88
CA ASP A 762 15.03 23.06 2.04
C ASP A 762 13.70 23.81 1.84
N VAL A 763 12.59 23.07 1.85
CA VAL A 763 11.26 23.59 1.55
C VAL A 763 10.56 23.87 2.86
N ASN A 764 10.08 25.09 3.03
CA ASN A 764 9.16 25.43 4.12
C ASN A 764 7.91 24.55 3.96
N VAL A 765 7.80 23.54 4.82
CA VAL A 765 6.68 22.60 4.80
C VAL A 765 5.55 23.15 5.68
N PRO A 766 4.30 23.21 5.19
CA PRO A 766 3.17 23.66 5.98
C PRO A 766 2.97 22.78 7.22
N VAL A 767 2.60 23.41 8.34
CA VAL A 767 2.27 22.68 9.57
C VAL A 767 0.96 21.94 9.37
N MET A 768 0.99 20.61 9.51
CA MET A 768 -0.16 19.75 9.28
C MET A 768 -0.74 19.23 10.61
N GLN A 769 -2.06 19.33 10.77
CA GLN A 769 -2.80 18.79 11.90
C GLN A 769 -3.44 17.45 11.54
N HIS A 770 -3.17 16.42 12.34
CA HIS A 770 -3.91 15.17 12.26
C HIS A 770 -5.36 15.39 12.69
N ILE A 771 -6.28 15.01 11.82
CA ILE A 771 -7.71 15.02 12.05
C ILE A 771 -8.16 13.56 12.10
N THR A 772 -8.62 13.12 13.27
CA THR A 772 -9.19 11.78 13.43
C THR A 772 -10.44 11.67 12.58
N GLY A 773 -10.43 10.69 11.66
CA GLY A 773 -11.53 10.38 10.78
C GLY A 773 -12.79 10.02 11.56
N GLY A 774 -13.93 10.34 10.97
CA GLY A 774 -15.21 10.10 11.61
C GLY A 774 -16.35 10.20 10.61
N THR A 775 -17.56 9.95 11.11
CA THR A 775 -18.78 10.11 10.32
C THR A 775 -19.50 11.38 10.79
N PHE A 776 -19.78 12.30 9.87
CA PHE A 776 -20.59 13.50 10.13
C PHE A 776 -21.63 13.69 9.03
N ALA A 777 -22.67 14.46 9.35
CA ALA A 777 -23.64 14.91 8.36
C ALA A 777 -23.05 16.16 7.68
N MET A 778 -22.80 16.03 6.38
CA MET A 778 -22.27 17.08 5.52
C MET A 778 -23.42 17.89 4.92
N GLY A 779 -23.24 19.20 4.79
CA GLY A 779 -24.20 20.13 4.18
C GLY A 779 -24.83 21.15 5.13
N ASP A 780 -25.78 21.93 4.61
CA ASP A 780 -26.37 23.07 5.34
C ASP A 780 -27.43 22.64 6.37
N HIS A 781 -27.07 22.71 7.65
CA HIS A 781 -27.94 22.37 8.79
C HIS A 781 -28.83 23.52 9.26
N HIS A 782 -28.58 24.74 8.78
CA HIS A 782 -29.21 25.96 9.27
C HIS A 782 -30.03 26.70 8.19
N ASP A 783 -30.08 26.18 6.95
CA ASP A 783 -30.79 26.76 5.80
C ASP A 783 -30.32 28.20 5.52
N LEU A 784 -29.00 28.41 5.61
CA LEU A 784 -28.31 29.66 5.33
C LEU A 784 -28.11 29.89 3.83
N GLY A 785 -28.02 28.81 3.05
CA GLY A 785 -28.02 28.85 1.60
C GLY A 785 -29.38 29.33 1.09
N GLY A 786 -29.48 30.59 0.69
CA GLY A 786 -30.69 31.15 0.07
C GLY A 786 -31.20 30.27 -1.09
N ALA A 787 -32.44 30.48 -1.54
CA ALA A 787 -33.11 29.60 -2.52
C ALA A 787 -32.36 29.40 -3.85
N GLU A 788 -31.34 30.23 -4.12
CA GLU A 788 -30.45 30.19 -5.28
C GLU A 788 -29.23 29.26 -5.14
N HIS A 789 -28.84 28.85 -3.93
CA HIS A 789 -27.69 27.97 -3.66
C HIS A 789 -28.06 26.59 -3.05
N ARG A 790 -29.36 26.35 -2.83
CA ARG A 790 -29.94 25.12 -2.27
C ARG A 790 -29.71 23.82 -3.09
N ASN A 791 -28.95 23.82 -4.18
CA ASN A 791 -28.75 22.58 -4.95
C ASN A 791 -27.41 21.89 -4.66
N ASP A 792 -26.45 22.60 -4.06
CA ASP A 792 -25.07 22.11 -3.88
C ASP A 792 -24.77 21.75 -2.41
N GLU A 793 -25.48 22.33 -1.44
CA GLU A 793 -25.27 22.11 0.01
C GLU A 793 -26.32 21.18 0.66
N VAL A 794 -27.31 20.73 -0.11
CA VAL A 794 -28.36 19.79 0.30
C VAL A 794 -28.63 18.75 -0.80
N PRO A 795 -29.10 17.53 -0.48
CA PRO A 795 -29.51 17.06 0.83
C PRO A 795 -28.34 16.83 1.78
N ILE A 796 -28.57 17.12 3.07
CA ILE A 796 -27.67 16.71 4.15
C ILE A 796 -27.49 15.20 4.07
N HIS A 797 -26.25 14.74 4.10
CA HIS A 797 -25.94 13.32 3.96
C HIS A 797 -24.72 12.93 4.81
N LEU A 798 -24.72 11.71 5.36
CA LEU A 798 -23.63 11.23 6.20
C LEU A 798 -22.41 10.89 5.37
N VAL A 799 -21.28 11.52 5.63
CA VAL A 799 -19.98 11.20 5.01
C VAL A 799 -19.04 10.66 6.07
N SER A 800 -18.20 9.68 5.69
CA SER A 800 -17.16 9.11 6.55
C SER A 800 -15.81 9.41 5.94
N LEU A 801 -14.92 9.98 6.75
CA LEU A 801 -13.52 10.21 6.39
C LEU A 801 -12.63 9.24 7.15
N LYS A 802 -11.53 8.84 6.51
CA LYS A 802 -10.38 8.25 7.22
C LYS A 802 -9.65 9.35 7.98
N ASP A 803 -8.70 8.98 8.80
CA ASP A 803 -7.75 9.93 9.36
C ASP A 803 -7.02 10.65 8.21
N PHE A 804 -6.86 11.95 8.32
CA PHE A 804 -6.14 12.76 7.35
C PHE A 804 -5.39 13.87 8.06
N TYR A 805 -4.45 14.48 7.35
CA TYR A 805 -3.73 15.66 7.80
C TYR A 805 -4.22 16.86 6.99
N ILE A 806 -4.44 18.00 7.64
CA ILE A 806 -4.79 19.25 6.97
C ILE A 806 -3.89 20.38 7.47
N GLY A 807 -3.55 21.33 6.59
CA GLY A 807 -2.78 22.51 6.98
C GLY A 807 -3.47 23.28 8.11
N VAL A 808 -2.73 23.61 9.16
CA VAL A 808 -3.22 24.43 10.27
C VAL A 808 -3.54 25.86 9.80
N TYR A 809 -2.78 26.34 8.81
CA TYR A 809 -2.90 27.65 8.19
C TYR A 809 -3.03 27.50 6.68
N GLU A 810 -3.54 28.54 6.00
CA GLU A 810 -3.39 28.63 4.55
C GLU A 810 -1.90 28.71 4.16
N ILE A 811 -1.59 28.25 2.95
CA ILE A 811 -0.24 28.37 2.39
C ILE A 811 0.17 29.85 2.32
N THR A 812 1.36 30.15 2.81
CA THR A 812 1.88 31.50 2.93
C THR A 812 2.54 32.00 1.64
N ASN A 813 2.72 33.31 1.55
CA ASN A 813 3.45 33.91 0.41
C ASN A 813 4.89 33.40 0.34
N GLN A 814 5.57 33.15 1.47
CA GLN A 814 6.93 32.63 1.45
C GLN A 814 6.99 31.19 0.92
N GLU A 815 6.14 30.30 1.44
CA GLU A 815 6.09 28.90 1.00
C GLU A 815 5.83 28.78 -0.51
N TYR A 816 4.89 29.56 -1.06
CA TYR A 816 4.63 29.55 -2.49
C TYR A 816 5.74 30.24 -3.30
N CYS A 817 6.43 31.24 -2.73
CA CYS A 817 7.58 31.89 -3.36
C CYS A 817 8.77 30.92 -3.52
N ASP A 818 8.99 30.03 -2.54
CA ASP A 818 10.03 28.99 -2.59
C ASP A 818 9.78 28.04 -3.78
N PHE A 819 8.52 27.62 -3.99
CA PHE A 819 8.11 26.86 -5.17
C PHE A 819 8.45 27.57 -6.48
N LEU A 820 8.11 28.86 -6.59
CA LEU A 820 8.36 29.63 -7.81
C LEU A 820 9.85 29.78 -8.10
N ASN A 821 10.68 29.99 -7.07
CA ASN A 821 12.14 30.07 -7.20
C ASN A 821 12.77 28.75 -7.65
N ASP A 822 12.27 27.61 -7.15
CA ASP A 822 12.69 26.30 -7.65
C ASP A 822 12.26 26.07 -9.10
N ALA A 823 11.01 26.39 -9.41
CA ALA A 823 10.43 26.13 -10.72
C ALA A 823 11.07 26.97 -11.83
N ILE A 824 11.51 28.20 -11.54
CA ILE A 824 12.18 29.06 -12.53
C ILE A 824 13.60 28.58 -12.84
N VAL A 825 14.35 28.10 -11.82
CA VAL A 825 15.69 27.51 -12.01
C VAL A 825 15.61 26.22 -12.83
N GLN A 826 14.53 25.45 -12.67
CA GLN A 826 14.28 24.21 -13.42
C GLN A 826 13.63 24.43 -14.80
N GLU A 827 13.46 25.69 -15.23
CA GLU A 827 12.80 26.07 -16.48
C GLU A 827 11.37 25.51 -16.64
N GLN A 828 10.69 25.25 -15.52
CA GLN A 828 9.31 24.73 -15.48
C GLN A 828 8.27 25.85 -15.61
N ILE A 829 8.63 27.10 -15.36
CA ILE A 829 7.74 28.25 -15.48
C ILE A 829 8.31 29.35 -16.36
N ALA A 830 7.41 30.09 -17.02
CA ALA A 830 7.71 31.28 -17.79
C ALA A 830 6.88 32.46 -17.27
N ILE A 831 7.48 33.65 -17.28
CA ILE A 831 6.84 34.89 -16.85
C ILE A 831 6.62 35.79 -18.07
N ASP A 832 5.36 36.18 -18.30
CA ASP A 832 5.00 37.22 -19.27
C ASP A 832 4.12 38.27 -18.61
N SER A 833 4.56 39.54 -18.68
CA SER A 833 3.80 40.69 -18.18
C SER A 833 3.34 40.57 -16.72
N GLY A 834 4.09 39.85 -15.88
CA GLY A 834 3.79 39.60 -14.47
C GLY A 834 2.94 38.35 -14.19
N CYS A 835 2.49 37.63 -15.23
CA CYS A 835 1.78 36.36 -15.11
C CYS A 835 2.74 35.18 -15.19
N VAL A 836 2.61 34.21 -14.28
CA VAL A 836 3.43 32.99 -14.25
C VAL A 836 2.67 31.83 -14.90
N THR A 837 3.29 31.21 -15.91
CA THR A 837 2.71 30.08 -16.66
C THR A 837 3.62 28.87 -16.62
N ASP A 838 3.06 27.66 -16.61
CA ASP A 838 3.84 26.43 -16.76
C ASP A 838 4.37 26.30 -18.21
N THR A 839 5.65 26.01 -18.39
CA THR A 839 6.29 25.93 -19.73
C THR A 839 5.84 24.70 -20.52
N ARG A 840 5.37 23.66 -19.83
CA ARG A 840 5.01 22.38 -20.43
C ARG A 840 3.57 22.35 -20.94
N THR A 841 2.63 22.91 -20.18
CA THR A 841 1.20 22.91 -20.48
C THR A 841 0.69 24.27 -20.97
N GLY A 842 1.37 25.35 -20.62
CA GLY A 842 0.92 26.72 -20.89
C GLY A 842 -0.15 27.23 -19.91
N GLU A 843 -0.47 26.48 -18.85
CA GLU A 843 -1.48 26.88 -17.88
C GLU A 843 -1.00 28.04 -16.99
N LEU A 844 -1.91 28.95 -16.68
CA LEU A 844 -1.66 30.08 -15.80
C LEU A 844 -1.65 29.62 -14.34
N LEU A 845 -0.51 29.78 -13.65
CA LEU A 845 -0.34 29.35 -12.26
C LEU A 845 -0.70 30.46 -11.27
N CYS A 846 -0.15 31.67 -11.46
CA CYS A 846 -0.40 32.79 -10.55
C CYS A 846 -0.08 34.16 -11.17
N ASP A 847 -0.57 35.20 -10.49
CA ASP A 847 -0.24 36.61 -10.72
C ASP A 847 0.86 37.09 -9.76
N THR A 848 1.86 37.78 -10.27
CA THR A 848 2.81 38.55 -9.45
C THR A 848 2.24 39.95 -9.16
N TYR A 849 2.87 40.69 -8.25
CA TYR A 849 2.50 42.08 -7.94
C TYR A 849 2.46 42.98 -9.20
N GLN A 850 3.23 42.65 -10.24
CA GLN A 850 3.24 43.39 -11.50
C GLN A 850 1.93 43.25 -12.29
N SER A 851 1.31 42.05 -12.31
CA SER A 851 0.05 41.83 -13.02
C SER A 851 -1.18 42.13 -12.14
N ASP A 852 -1.10 41.83 -10.85
CA ASP A 852 -2.16 42.10 -9.87
C ASP A 852 -1.60 42.69 -8.56
N GLY A 853 -2.01 43.91 -8.23
CA GLY A 853 -1.62 44.60 -6.99
C GLY A 853 -2.14 43.96 -5.70
N TYR A 854 -2.98 42.91 -5.79
CA TYR A 854 -3.35 42.09 -4.64
C TYR A 854 -2.34 40.99 -4.31
N SER A 855 -1.54 40.53 -5.28
CA SER A 855 -0.43 39.60 -5.02
C SER A 855 0.61 40.25 -4.10
N ARG A 856 1.37 39.45 -3.36
CA ARG A 856 2.50 39.93 -2.51
C ARG A 856 3.84 39.38 -2.97
N ILE A 857 3.86 38.70 -4.12
CA ILE A 857 5.07 38.13 -4.72
C ILE A 857 5.53 39.05 -5.85
N HIS A 858 6.75 39.57 -5.72
CA HIS A 858 7.47 40.34 -6.73
C HIS A 858 8.37 39.41 -7.55
N PHE A 859 8.68 39.81 -8.78
CA PHE A 859 9.68 39.19 -9.62
C PHE A 859 10.60 40.28 -10.17
N ASP A 860 11.91 40.16 -9.99
CA ASP A 860 12.88 41.18 -10.40
C ASP A 860 13.52 40.92 -11.77
N GLY A 861 13.16 39.80 -12.40
CA GLY A 861 13.74 39.31 -13.64
C GLY A 861 14.62 38.08 -13.46
N HIS A 862 14.99 37.75 -12.22
CA HIS A 862 15.75 36.55 -11.86
C HIS A 862 15.04 35.77 -10.75
N ASP A 863 14.71 36.43 -9.64
CA ASP A 863 14.16 35.79 -8.44
C ASP A 863 12.78 36.32 -8.07
N PHE A 864 11.98 35.45 -7.46
CA PHE A 864 10.75 35.82 -6.77
C PHE A 864 11.07 36.23 -5.33
N SER A 865 10.42 37.30 -4.87
CA SER A 865 10.53 37.80 -3.48
C SER A 865 9.19 38.23 -2.93
N VAL A 866 8.99 38.06 -1.62
CA VAL A 866 7.76 38.50 -0.96
C VAL A 866 7.89 39.96 -0.52
N ALA A 867 6.79 40.71 -0.58
CA ALA A 867 6.71 42.06 -0.02
C ALA A 867 7.03 42.03 1.49
N ALA A 868 7.81 43.01 1.97
CA ALA A 868 8.24 43.05 3.37
C ALA A 868 7.07 42.96 4.36
N ASP A 869 7.23 42.15 5.40
CA ASP A 869 6.24 41.88 6.45
C ASP A 869 4.95 41.19 5.92
N LYS A 870 5.07 40.47 4.79
CA LYS A 870 3.98 39.70 4.15
C LYS A 870 4.31 38.22 3.96
N GLU A 871 5.45 37.76 4.43
CA GLU A 871 5.98 36.41 4.26
C GLU A 871 5.02 35.35 4.79
N LYS A 872 4.39 35.62 5.95
CA LYS A 872 3.47 34.70 6.65
C LYS A 872 2.00 34.90 6.31
N HIS A 873 1.67 35.88 5.48
CA HIS A 873 0.28 36.08 5.03
C HIS A 873 -0.09 34.98 4.02
N PRO A 874 -1.39 34.62 3.91
CA PRO A 874 -1.86 33.68 2.91
C PRO A 874 -1.51 34.16 1.51
N VAL A 875 -1.08 33.24 0.66
CA VAL A 875 -0.85 33.53 -0.75
C VAL A 875 -2.19 33.73 -1.46
N VAL A 876 -2.26 34.77 -2.29
CA VAL A 876 -3.47 35.15 -3.04
C VAL A 876 -3.10 35.39 -4.51
N GLY A 877 -4.11 35.37 -5.39
CA GLY A 877 -3.87 35.49 -6.85
C GLY A 877 -3.37 34.20 -7.49
N ILE A 878 -3.47 33.06 -6.79
CA ILE A 878 -3.11 31.73 -7.27
C ILE A 878 -4.30 31.11 -8.01
N ARG A 879 -4.04 30.40 -9.11
CA ARG A 879 -5.02 29.59 -9.83
C ARG A 879 -5.00 28.15 -9.30
N TRP A 880 -6.06 27.39 -9.56
CA TRP A 880 -6.12 25.98 -9.15
C TRP A 880 -4.90 25.18 -9.66
N PHE A 881 -4.43 25.45 -10.88
CA PHE A 881 -3.20 24.86 -11.42
C PHE A 881 -1.97 25.20 -10.59
N GLY A 882 -1.80 26.46 -10.21
CA GLY A 882 -0.70 26.85 -9.33
C GLY A 882 -0.72 26.08 -8.00
N ALA A 883 -1.90 25.86 -7.43
CA ALA A 883 -2.05 25.13 -6.18
C ALA A 883 -1.69 23.63 -6.31
N ILE A 884 -2.12 22.95 -7.37
CA ILE A 884 -1.79 21.52 -7.56
C ILE A 884 -0.33 21.29 -7.99
N PHE A 885 0.25 22.24 -8.74
CA PHE A 885 1.68 22.23 -9.06
C PHE A 885 2.51 22.41 -7.78
N TYR A 886 2.11 23.34 -6.91
CA TYR A 886 2.71 23.50 -5.59
C TYR A 886 2.59 22.22 -4.74
N CYS A 887 1.41 21.58 -4.68
CA CYS A 887 1.23 20.31 -3.95
C CYS A 887 2.18 19.21 -4.46
N ASN A 888 2.33 19.07 -5.76
CA ASN A 888 3.23 18.08 -6.36
C ASN A 888 4.71 18.41 -6.13
N TRP A 889 5.08 19.68 -6.29
CA TRP A 889 6.41 20.16 -5.98
C TRP A 889 6.73 19.88 -4.52
N LEU A 890 5.84 20.25 -3.59
CA LEU A 890 6.00 20.02 -2.16
C LEU A 890 6.07 18.52 -1.82
N SER A 891 5.27 17.68 -2.48
CA SER A 891 5.32 16.21 -2.33
C SER A 891 6.68 15.68 -2.75
N SER A 892 7.13 16.06 -3.94
CA SER A 892 8.45 15.71 -4.48
C SER A 892 9.55 16.22 -3.54
N LYS A 893 9.35 17.41 -2.95
CA LYS A 893 10.22 18.07 -1.98
C LYS A 893 10.08 17.58 -0.54
N CYS A 894 9.19 16.63 -0.26
CA CYS A 894 9.14 15.89 1.01
C CYS A 894 9.45 14.39 0.83
N GLY A 895 9.79 13.96 -0.39
CA GLY A 895 10.02 12.55 -0.72
C GLY A 895 8.73 11.73 -0.68
N LEU A 896 7.60 12.39 -0.91
CA LEU A 896 6.29 11.80 -1.02
C LEU A 896 5.94 11.65 -2.50
N THR A 897 5.15 10.64 -2.84
CA THR A 897 4.68 10.47 -4.21
C THR A 897 3.68 11.58 -4.51
N PRO A 898 3.90 12.40 -5.56
CA PRO A 898 2.97 13.46 -5.92
C PRO A 898 1.57 12.92 -6.20
N CYS A 899 0.55 13.57 -5.64
CA CYS A 899 -0.83 13.13 -5.79
C CYS A 899 -1.41 13.48 -7.15
N TYR A 900 -0.93 14.52 -7.83
CA TYR A 900 -1.52 14.95 -9.10
C TYR A 900 -0.76 14.41 -10.31
N ALA A 901 -1.48 13.87 -11.30
CA ALA A 901 -0.94 13.76 -12.66
C ALA A 901 -1.18 15.09 -13.38
N LEU A 902 -0.15 15.96 -13.49
CA LEU A 902 -0.30 17.37 -13.92
C LEU A 902 -0.80 17.56 -15.37
N ASP A 903 -0.62 16.55 -16.22
CA ASP A 903 -1.06 16.52 -17.62
C ASP A 903 -2.56 16.22 -17.77
N VAL A 904 -3.12 15.38 -16.90
CA VAL A 904 -4.54 14.99 -16.91
C VAL A 904 -5.34 15.58 -15.74
N GLN A 905 -4.67 16.28 -14.81
CA GLN A 905 -5.25 17.08 -13.72
C GLN A 905 -6.06 16.25 -12.72
N ILE A 906 -5.66 15.00 -12.49
CA ILE A 906 -6.32 14.06 -11.58
C ILE A 906 -5.48 13.88 -10.32
N CYS A 907 -6.14 13.94 -9.16
CA CYS A 907 -5.57 13.59 -7.86
C CYS A 907 -5.73 12.08 -7.61
N ASP A 908 -4.64 11.38 -7.33
CA ASP A 908 -4.60 10.03 -6.80
C ASP A 908 -4.43 10.08 -5.28
N PHE A 909 -5.55 10.05 -4.56
CA PHE A 909 -5.60 10.07 -3.10
C PHE A 909 -5.04 8.78 -2.44
N SER A 910 -4.59 7.79 -3.23
CA SER A 910 -3.83 6.66 -2.69
C SER A 910 -2.35 6.98 -2.48
N GLN A 911 -1.86 8.05 -3.12
CA GLN A 911 -0.49 8.52 -2.90
C GLN A 911 -0.38 9.23 -1.55
N ASN A 912 0.83 9.22 -1.01
CA ASN A 912 1.13 9.80 0.30
C ASN A 912 1.55 11.28 0.23
N GLY A 913 1.42 11.93 -0.93
CA GLY A 913 1.77 13.33 -1.15
C GLY A 913 0.75 14.34 -0.65
N TYR A 914 1.14 15.60 -0.71
CA TYR A 914 0.24 16.72 -0.46
C TYR A 914 -0.79 16.83 -1.58
N HIS A 915 -2.02 17.15 -1.20
CA HIS A 915 -3.09 17.48 -2.11
C HIS A 915 -3.99 18.57 -1.51
N LEU A 916 -4.79 19.21 -2.36
CA LEU A 916 -5.89 20.04 -1.89
C LEU A 916 -6.90 19.13 -1.15
N PRO A 917 -7.42 19.56 0.01
CA PRO A 917 -8.42 18.78 0.72
C PRO A 917 -9.67 18.62 -0.16
N THR A 918 -10.27 17.44 -0.10
CA THR A 918 -11.63 17.27 -0.62
C THR A 918 -12.59 18.20 0.11
N GLU A 919 -13.71 18.55 -0.51
CA GLU A 919 -14.75 19.37 0.12
C GLU A 919 -15.21 18.76 1.46
N THR A 920 -15.32 17.42 1.51
CA THR A 920 -15.67 16.71 2.73
C THR A 920 -14.61 16.85 3.82
N GLU A 921 -13.33 16.66 3.51
CA GLU A 921 -12.23 16.84 4.47
C GLU A 921 -12.20 18.26 5.01
N TRP A 922 -12.38 19.24 4.14
CA TRP A 922 -12.40 20.64 4.51
C TRP A 922 -13.59 21.00 5.39
N GLU A 923 -14.81 20.55 5.05
CA GLU A 923 -16.00 20.81 5.88
C GLU A 923 -15.92 20.10 7.23
N TYR A 924 -15.43 18.85 7.27
CA TYR A 924 -15.27 18.11 8.52
C TYR A 924 -14.28 18.80 9.47
N ALA A 925 -13.12 19.21 8.95
CA ALA A 925 -12.14 19.97 9.72
C ALA A 925 -12.68 21.36 10.12
N GLY A 926 -13.33 22.05 9.18
CA GLY A 926 -13.90 23.39 9.35
C GLY A 926 -15.04 23.47 10.37
N ARG A 927 -15.69 22.34 10.69
CA ARG A 927 -16.70 22.25 11.77
C ARG A 927 -16.09 22.21 13.17
N GLY A 928 -14.78 22.02 13.32
CA GLY A 928 -14.09 22.07 14.62
C GLY A 928 -14.59 21.06 15.65
N GLY A 929 -15.16 19.93 15.20
CA GLY A 929 -15.73 18.90 16.07
C GLY A 929 -17.18 19.16 16.54
N LEU A 930 -17.84 20.23 16.10
CA LEU A 930 -19.23 20.52 16.44
C LEU A 930 -20.21 19.81 15.50
N HIS A 931 -20.67 18.62 15.90
CA HIS A 931 -21.56 17.75 15.11
C HIS A 931 -22.84 17.32 15.85
N ASP A 932 -22.99 17.65 17.14
CA ASP A 932 -24.22 17.47 17.90
C ASP A 932 -24.33 18.47 19.07
N PRO A 933 -25.09 19.58 18.92
CA PRO A 933 -25.72 20.04 17.70
C PRO A 933 -24.69 20.57 16.68
N TYR A 934 -25.08 20.64 15.41
CA TYR A 934 -24.32 21.37 14.39
C TYR A 934 -24.39 22.88 14.68
N ALA A 935 -23.30 23.57 14.36
CA ALA A 935 -23.17 25.01 14.50
C ALA A 935 -22.80 25.69 13.17
N ILE A 936 -23.09 26.98 13.07
CA ILE A 936 -22.78 27.81 11.88
C ILE A 936 -21.26 28.01 11.73
N TYR A 937 -20.54 28.22 12.82
CA TYR A 937 -19.09 28.39 12.87
C TYR A 937 -18.44 27.31 13.74
N PRO A 938 -17.13 27.02 13.62
CA PRO A 938 -16.43 26.05 14.47
C PRO A 938 -16.40 26.39 15.96
N TRP A 939 -16.89 27.57 16.36
CA TRP A 939 -17.00 28.02 17.75
C TRP A 939 -18.45 28.26 18.22
N GLY A 940 -19.46 28.00 17.39
CA GLY A 940 -20.88 28.20 17.72
C GLY A 940 -21.66 28.94 16.63
N ASP A 941 -22.89 29.36 16.94
CA ASP A 941 -23.80 29.98 15.96
C ASP A 941 -23.60 31.49 15.80
N ASP A 942 -22.98 32.14 16.78
CA ASP A 942 -22.77 33.59 16.78
C ASP A 942 -21.39 33.94 16.19
N PRO A 943 -21.29 34.98 15.33
CA PRO A 943 -20.01 35.45 14.84
C PRO A 943 -19.16 36.02 15.98
N ASP A 944 -17.88 35.62 16.05
CA ASP A 944 -16.94 36.03 17.09
C ASP A 944 -15.70 36.68 16.46
N ASN A 945 -15.54 37.99 16.69
CA ASN A 945 -14.46 38.79 16.11
C ASN A 945 -13.10 38.53 16.79
N SER A 946 -13.06 37.71 17.84
CA SER A 946 -11.82 37.17 18.42
C SER A 946 -11.37 35.86 17.76
N LYS A 947 -12.21 35.29 16.87
CA LYS A 947 -11.98 33.99 16.22
C LYS A 947 -11.90 34.07 14.70
N ALA A 948 -12.49 35.10 14.09
CA ALA A 948 -12.36 35.38 12.67
C ALA A 948 -12.35 36.88 12.39
N ASN A 949 -11.73 37.27 11.28
CA ASN A 949 -11.67 38.65 10.82
C ASN A 949 -12.62 38.86 9.64
N TRP A 950 -13.42 39.91 9.70
CA TRP A 950 -14.29 40.36 8.61
C TRP A 950 -14.39 41.89 8.61
N PRO A 951 -14.86 42.52 7.52
CA PRO A 951 -14.94 43.97 7.45
C PRO A 951 -15.76 44.58 8.59
N ASN A 952 -15.17 45.50 9.37
CA ASN A 952 -15.74 46.17 10.54
C ASN A 952 -15.89 45.28 11.79
N SER A 953 -15.08 44.22 11.91
CA SER A 953 -15.03 43.35 13.08
C SER A 953 -14.33 44.04 14.27
N GLY A 954 -13.55 45.10 14.05
CA GLY A 954 -12.91 45.89 15.12
C GLY A 954 -11.63 45.27 15.70
N ASP A 955 -11.03 44.32 14.97
CA ASP A 955 -9.79 43.62 15.30
C ASP A 955 -8.53 44.51 15.06
N PRO A 956 -7.45 44.40 15.86
CA PRO A 956 -6.15 45.08 15.62
C PRO A 956 -5.55 44.95 14.20
N TYR A 957 -5.95 43.97 13.38
CA TYR A 957 -5.49 43.84 11.98
C TYR A 957 -6.21 44.74 10.97
N GLU A 958 -7.15 45.61 11.40
CA GLU A 958 -7.83 46.60 10.54
C GLU A 958 -6.99 47.86 10.24
N ALA A 959 -5.77 48.00 10.77
CA ALA A 959 -4.93 49.18 10.53
C ALA A 959 -4.05 49.05 9.26
N GLY A 960 -4.65 49.16 8.05
CA GLY A 960 -3.89 49.19 6.78
C GLY A 960 -4.76 49.41 5.53
N PRO A 961 -4.20 49.95 4.42
CA PRO A 961 -4.98 50.42 3.27
C PRO A 961 -5.34 49.31 2.24
N MET A 962 -5.71 48.09 2.67
CA MET A 962 -6.23 46.93 1.88
C MET A 962 -5.27 45.74 1.62
N PRO A 963 -5.80 44.51 1.40
CA PRO A 963 -7.03 43.93 1.91
C PRO A 963 -6.78 43.07 3.17
N TYR A 964 -7.85 42.93 3.94
CA TYR A 964 -7.96 42.13 5.15
C TYR A 964 -8.33 40.71 4.74
N THR A 965 -7.37 39.80 4.73
CA THR A 965 -7.60 38.35 4.76
C THR A 965 -6.33 37.76 5.36
N THR A 966 -6.47 37.37 6.63
CA THR A 966 -5.57 36.54 7.47
C THR A 966 -4.06 36.83 7.49
#